data_AF-A0A151GBD0-F1
#
_entry.id   AF-A0A151GBD0-F1
#
_cell.length_a   1.000
_cell.length_b   1.000
_cell.length_c   1.000
_cell.angle_alpha   90.00
_cell.angle_beta   90.00
_cell.angle_gamma   90.00
#
_symmetry.space_group_name_H-M   'P 1'
#
loop_
_entity.id
_entity.type
_entity.pdbx_description
1 polymer ?
#
loop_
_entity_poly.entity_id
_entity_poly.type
_entity_poly.pdbx_seq_one_letter_code
_entity_poly.pdbx_strand_id
1 'polypeptide(L)'
;MPSTVCARVGAYFHVDYRPGERSLVRKLDFFILSFCCLSYFLNYLDRSNLANAYVSGMREELGFVGNQLNVINTCFTVGYVLGQVPSNLSLHYVKPRIWFPAMMLLWGGLTMVTGSVRNPQSIMAIRFFQGLAEASTFVGTHYILGAWYTEGELGKRSGLFTSSGLAGTMFGGFLQSAIYRTMDGRHGLAGWRWLFVIDGLLTIPVALYGLLLFPDTPHTTTAFYLSDCEKQLAMARIPPAAEKRSPLSLSFLRKVLTSWYWWGFVGLWVIAGETESFSSNSLLALYMQSHPTNRYGVEQKNNYPAGVAAAGILSTLFWAALTDFLGGKRYLVGYFIGITGIATSVMILVASRDPAGSLSTSVTFGAYYWAGTVYACQATFFAWCNDAMRYEEDVFRAVVLAGMNLGSNAVNSWWSIVFYGAQMAPWFTRGMWAMIASSIALVIWSAALSYVVRRSRAKRAKVGERRIFASASGQAHNGQPARSFVIQPPSPTSPQIGHEPSSVWSIRCDAMSQPFRLAVLECDTPVPAVEQDRGTYGEVFRQLLAKGLVDVGQEWREGAQLSLSKWDVVTAQEFPDADEVDGILLSGSKHCAFGDNAWIRGLVEFVRVFLETAKKPVVGICFGHQIIGRALGARVAKSPGGWEISVDHMEMSDEGRRLLGVASLNLHQMHRDAVLDVPAGLVNLGSSPRCAIQGLYEPARILTFQAHPEFDLFIMKSILKARHDQGVFDDAMFADGTARAEGHHDGVLVATKILEFLLASRA
;
A
#
# COMPACT_ATOMS: atom_id res chain seq x y z
N MET A 1 -22.17 21.91 -13.99
CA MET A 1 -20.72 21.62 -14.17
C MET A 1 -19.82 22.01 -12.99
N PRO A 2 -20.10 23.04 -12.14
CA PRO A 2 -19.23 23.33 -10.98
C PRO A 2 -19.33 22.32 -9.82
N SER A 3 -20.49 21.66 -9.67
CA SER A 3 -20.77 20.73 -8.57
C SER A 3 -19.90 19.46 -8.58
N THR A 4 -19.53 18.97 -9.76
CA THR A 4 -18.67 17.78 -9.91
C THR A 4 -17.19 18.06 -9.66
N VAL A 5 -16.73 19.29 -9.89
CA VAL A 5 -15.34 19.69 -9.58
C VAL A 5 -15.19 19.91 -8.07
N CYS A 6 -16.10 20.64 -7.41
CA CYS A 6 -16.07 20.78 -5.95
C CYS A 6 -16.20 19.43 -5.22
N ALA A 7 -17.07 18.53 -5.69
CA ALA A 7 -17.18 17.18 -5.11
C ALA A 7 -15.89 16.35 -5.31
N ARG A 8 -15.24 16.43 -6.47
CA ARG A 8 -13.95 15.76 -6.71
C ARG A 8 -12.81 16.38 -5.92
N VAL A 9 -12.79 17.69 -5.74
CA VAL A 9 -11.82 18.39 -4.89
C VAL A 9 -11.99 17.95 -3.44
N GLY A 10 -13.24 17.88 -2.96
CA GLY A 10 -13.59 17.31 -1.67
C GLY A 10 -13.06 15.88 -1.52
N ALA A 11 -13.38 14.98 -2.45
CA ALA A 11 -12.93 13.58 -2.43
C ALA A 11 -11.40 13.39 -2.62
N TYR A 12 -10.70 14.36 -3.22
CA TYR A 12 -9.24 14.29 -3.41
C TYR A 12 -8.45 14.66 -2.15
N PHE A 13 -8.94 15.62 -1.38
CA PHE A 13 -8.38 15.98 -0.07
C PHE A 13 -8.91 15.08 1.05
N HIS A 14 -10.14 14.59 0.94
CA HIS A 14 -10.74 13.58 1.80
C HIS A 14 -10.66 12.21 1.13
N VAL A 15 -9.48 11.60 1.17
CA VAL A 15 -9.34 10.17 0.86
C VAL A 15 -10.06 9.40 1.97
N ASP A 16 -11.08 8.63 1.61
CA ASP A 16 -11.80 7.73 2.51
C ASP A 16 -10.88 6.56 2.90
N TYR A 17 -10.04 6.82 3.89
CA TYR A 17 -9.19 5.81 4.50
C TYR A 17 -10.05 4.82 5.30
N ARG A 18 -9.78 3.51 5.16
CA ARG A 18 -10.30 2.51 6.10
C ARG A 18 -9.87 2.90 7.52
N PRO A 19 -10.64 2.60 8.57
CA PRO A 19 -10.24 3.00 9.92
C PRO A 19 -8.88 2.43 10.32
N GLY A 20 -8.04 3.26 10.95
CA GLY A 20 -6.63 2.95 11.23
C GLY A 20 -5.67 3.20 10.06
N GLU A 21 -6.14 3.22 8.81
CA GLU A 21 -5.30 3.41 7.61
C GLU A 21 -4.66 4.81 7.59
N ARG A 22 -5.38 5.84 8.06
CA ARG A 22 -4.81 7.19 8.19
C ARG A 22 -3.66 7.26 9.20
N SER A 23 -3.76 6.51 10.30
CA SER A 23 -2.68 6.43 11.30
C SER A 23 -1.47 5.69 10.75
N LEU A 24 -1.71 4.55 10.10
CA LEU A 24 -0.69 3.78 9.40
C LEU A 24 0.05 4.65 8.38
N VAL A 25 -0.68 5.31 7.48
CA VAL A 25 -0.10 6.15 6.42
C VAL A 25 0.72 7.31 7.00
N ARG A 26 0.29 7.96 8.09
CA ARG A 26 1.09 8.98 8.77
C ARG A 26 2.39 8.42 9.33
N LYS A 27 2.37 7.22 9.91
CA LYS A 27 3.60 6.55 10.38
C LYS A 27 4.52 6.22 9.20
N LEU A 28 3.99 5.69 8.11
CA LEU A 28 4.77 5.41 6.90
C LEU A 28 5.39 6.69 6.33
N ASP A 29 4.62 7.78 6.25
CA ASP A 29 5.10 9.08 5.78
C ASP A 29 6.19 9.64 6.72
N PHE A 30 6.05 9.46 8.03
CA PHE A 30 7.06 9.90 8.99
C PHE A 30 8.34 9.07 8.93
N PHE A 31 8.26 7.73 8.86
CA PHE A 31 9.45 6.86 8.98
C PHE A 31 10.11 6.53 7.64
N ILE A 32 9.33 6.28 6.58
CA ILE A 32 9.84 5.89 5.27
C ILE A 32 10.12 7.15 4.44
N LEU A 33 9.09 7.97 4.22
CA LEU A 33 9.17 9.07 3.27
C LEU A 33 10.14 10.15 3.74
N SER A 34 10.17 10.47 5.03
CA SER A 34 11.13 11.46 5.56
C SER A 34 12.59 11.01 5.39
N PHE A 35 12.91 9.74 5.66
CA PHE A 35 14.25 9.19 5.44
C PHE A 35 14.65 9.28 3.97
N CYS A 36 13.76 8.86 3.08
CA CYS A 36 14.02 8.91 1.64
C CYS A 36 14.22 10.35 1.16
N CYS A 37 13.39 11.29 1.63
CA CYS A 37 13.52 12.70 1.30
C CYS A 37 14.83 13.31 1.82
N LEU A 38 15.21 13.03 3.08
CA LEU A 38 16.47 13.51 3.64
C LEU A 38 17.68 12.93 2.91
N SER A 39 17.64 11.65 2.59
CA SER A 39 18.72 10.98 1.84
C SER A 39 18.88 11.58 0.44
N TYR A 40 17.77 11.78 -0.28
CA TYR A 40 17.81 12.32 -1.63
C TYR A 40 18.16 13.82 -1.67
N PHE A 41 17.72 14.58 -0.67
CA PHE A 41 18.14 15.95 -0.45
C PHE A 41 19.67 16.04 -0.35
N LEU A 42 20.29 15.19 0.49
CA LEU A 42 21.75 15.17 0.66
C LEU A 42 22.48 14.72 -0.62
N ASN A 43 21.97 13.70 -1.32
CA ASN A 43 22.58 13.29 -2.59
C ASN A 43 22.63 14.44 -3.62
N TYR A 44 21.52 15.18 -3.76
CA TYR A 44 21.46 16.31 -4.69
C TYR A 44 22.21 17.55 -4.19
N LEU A 45 22.39 17.68 -2.87
CA LEU A 45 23.28 18.68 -2.28
C LEU A 45 24.72 18.44 -2.74
N ASP A 46 25.26 17.22 -2.60
CA ASP A 46 26.62 16.87 -3.08
C ASP A 46 26.80 17.00 -4.59
N ARG A 47 25.80 16.60 -5.39
CA ARG A 47 25.87 16.80 -6.85
C ARG A 47 26.11 18.26 -7.21
N SER A 48 25.47 19.18 -6.49
CA SER A 48 25.71 20.62 -6.67
C SER A 48 27.07 21.07 -6.11
N ASN A 49 27.57 20.41 -5.06
CA ASN A 49 28.83 20.75 -4.40
C ASN A 49 30.03 20.69 -5.34
N LEU A 50 30.10 19.73 -6.27
CA LEU A 50 31.21 19.66 -7.23
C LEU A 50 31.26 20.88 -8.17
N ALA A 51 30.12 21.26 -8.75
CA ALA A 51 30.04 22.41 -9.65
C ALA A 51 30.33 23.73 -8.92
N ASN A 52 29.79 23.85 -7.70
CA ASN A 52 30.00 24.99 -6.81
C ASN A 52 31.46 25.11 -6.35
N ALA A 53 32.08 24.01 -5.94
CA ALA A 53 33.49 23.94 -5.56
C ALA A 53 34.42 24.32 -6.72
N TYR A 54 34.11 23.83 -7.94
CA TYR A 54 34.89 24.11 -9.14
C TYR A 54 35.03 25.61 -9.41
N VAL A 55 33.97 26.40 -9.22
CA VAL A 55 33.98 27.86 -9.42
C VAL A 55 34.46 28.66 -8.21
N SER A 56 34.69 28.00 -7.05
CA SER A 56 35.13 28.62 -5.79
C SER A 56 36.60 28.34 -5.45
N GLY A 57 37.46 28.06 -6.43
CA GLY A 57 38.91 27.92 -6.24
C GLY A 57 39.47 26.50 -6.38
N MET A 58 38.60 25.48 -6.47
CA MET A 58 39.03 24.09 -6.64
C MET A 58 39.75 23.86 -7.98
N ARG A 59 39.34 24.57 -9.04
CA ARG A 59 39.96 24.49 -10.37
C ARG A 59 41.43 24.90 -10.32
N GLU A 60 41.70 26.04 -9.69
CA GLU A 60 43.02 26.66 -9.60
C GLU A 60 43.93 25.86 -8.66
N GLU A 61 43.43 25.42 -7.50
CA GLU A 61 44.22 24.69 -6.49
C GLU A 61 44.64 23.30 -6.98
N LEU A 62 43.75 22.57 -7.66
CA LEU A 62 44.02 21.20 -8.12
C LEU A 62 44.58 21.15 -9.55
N GLY A 63 44.72 22.29 -10.22
CA GLY A 63 45.29 22.38 -11.56
C GLY A 63 44.46 21.66 -12.62
N PHE A 64 43.14 21.88 -12.64
CA PHE A 64 42.25 21.27 -13.63
C PHE A 64 42.60 21.69 -15.06
N VAL A 65 42.72 20.71 -15.97
CA VAL A 65 43.05 20.93 -17.39
C VAL A 65 41.95 20.40 -18.30
N GLY A 66 41.60 21.17 -19.33
CA GLY A 66 40.69 20.76 -20.40
C GLY A 66 39.33 20.29 -19.87
N ASN A 67 38.91 19.09 -20.27
CA ASN A 67 37.57 18.54 -19.99
C ASN A 67 37.52 17.68 -18.71
N GLN A 68 38.50 17.76 -17.81
CA GLN A 68 38.58 16.90 -16.63
C GLN A 68 37.35 16.99 -15.71
N LEU A 69 36.72 18.16 -15.56
CA LEU A 69 35.47 18.29 -14.79
C LEU A 69 34.35 17.44 -15.39
N ASN A 70 34.20 17.45 -16.72
CA ASN A 70 33.20 16.64 -17.41
C ASN A 70 33.51 15.15 -17.25
N VAL A 71 34.78 14.75 -17.32
CA VAL A 71 35.20 13.36 -17.09
C VAL A 71 34.85 12.90 -15.67
N ILE A 72 35.03 13.74 -14.65
CA ILE A 72 34.63 13.43 -13.27
C ILE A 72 33.11 13.15 -13.18
N ASN A 73 32.29 14.01 -13.79
CA ASN A 73 30.85 13.79 -13.85
C ASN A 73 30.51 12.49 -14.59
N THR A 74 31.19 12.20 -15.70
CA THR A 74 31.01 10.93 -16.42
C THR A 74 31.39 9.72 -15.55
N CYS A 75 32.48 9.77 -14.78
CA CYS A 75 32.87 8.68 -13.87
C CYS A 75 31.79 8.40 -12.80
N PHE A 76 31.21 9.46 -12.22
CA PHE A 76 30.05 9.34 -11.33
C PHE A 76 28.88 8.65 -12.04
N THR A 77 28.51 9.12 -13.23
CA THR A 77 27.39 8.56 -14.00
C THR A 77 27.62 7.09 -14.36
N VAL A 78 28.84 6.69 -14.71
CA VAL A 78 29.19 5.28 -14.98
C VAL A 78 29.00 4.43 -13.72
N GLY A 79 29.52 4.87 -12.58
CA GLY A 79 29.32 4.16 -11.31
C GLY A 79 27.84 4.04 -10.95
N TYR A 80 27.09 5.14 -11.13
CA TYR A 80 25.66 5.20 -10.89
C TYR A 80 24.88 4.24 -11.78
N VAL A 81 25.17 4.20 -13.09
CA VAL A 81 24.58 3.28 -14.07
C VAL A 81 24.87 1.82 -13.71
N LEU A 82 26.12 1.48 -13.39
CA LEU A 82 26.50 0.12 -13.01
C LEU A 82 25.84 -0.31 -11.70
N GLY A 83 25.61 0.62 -10.78
CA GLY A 83 24.93 0.39 -9.51
C GLY A 83 23.42 0.21 -9.60
N GLN A 84 22.73 0.72 -10.63
CA GLN A 84 21.26 0.75 -10.68
C GLN A 84 20.62 -0.63 -10.50
N VAL A 85 21.06 -1.60 -11.29
CA VAL A 85 20.47 -2.94 -11.29
C VAL A 85 20.93 -3.75 -10.07
N PRO A 86 22.24 -3.86 -9.76
CA PRO A 86 22.71 -4.60 -8.59
C PRO A 86 22.16 -4.07 -7.26
N SER A 87 22.15 -2.74 -7.07
CA SER A 87 21.67 -2.14 -5.82
C SER A 87 20.17 -2.24 -5.64
N ASN A 88 19.39 -2.43 -6.71
CA ASN A 88 17.96 -2.67 -6.60
C ASN A 88 17.66 -4.16 -6.37
N LEU A 89 18.43 -5.05 -7.00
CA LEU A 89 18.34 -6.49 -6.75
C LEU A 89 18.75 -6.84 -5.33
N SER A 90 19.75 -6.16 -4.76
CA SER A 90 20.20 -6.40 -3.39
C SER A 90 19.11 -6.12 -2.35
N LEU A 91 18.12 -5.25 -2.62
CA LEU A 91 16.98 -5.02 -1.71
C LEU A 91 16.08 -6.25 -1.51
N HIS A 92 16.21 -7.26 -2.39
CA HIS A 92 15.53 -8.55 -2.22
C HIS A 92 16.33 -9.55 -1.37
N TYR A 93 17.65 -9.34 -1.23
CA TYR A 93 18.55 -10.24 -0.50
C TYR A 93 18.96 -9.66 0.86
N VAL A 94 19.12 -8.35 0.94
CA VAL A 94 19.51 -7.58 2.11
C VAL A 94 18.34 -6.72 2.55
N LYS A 95 18.07 -6.73 3.85
CA LYS A 95 17.00 -5.95 4.46
C LYS A 95 17.15 -4.45 4.13
N PRO A 96 16.10 -3.78 3.62
CA PRO A 96 16.15 -2.35 3.27
C PRO A 96 16.68 -1.45 4.39
N ARG A 97 16.33 -1.76 5.65
CA ARG A 97 16.81 -1.02 6.84
C ARG A 97 18.33 -1.02 7.04
N ILE A 98 19.04 -1.98 6.44
CA ILE A 98 20.50 -2.10 6.52
C ILE A 98 21.12 -1.54 5.25
N TRP A 99 20.55 -1.89 4.09
CA TRP A 99 21.12 -1.53 2.80
C TRP A 99 21.16 -0.02 2.56
N PHE A 100 20.03 0.71 2.73
CA PHE A 100 20.03 2.16 2.49
C PHE A 100 20.98 2.91 3.41
N PRO A 101 20.98 2.70 4.74
CA PRO A 101 21.91 3.40 5.63
C PRO A 101 23.38 3.05 5.36
N ALA A 102 23.68 1.79 5.05
CA ALA A 102 25.06 1.39 4.73
C ALA A 102 25.57 2.09 3.46
N MET A 103 24.75 2.18 2.42
CA MET A 103 25.09 2.91 1.20
C MET A 103 25.23 4.42 1.47
N MET A 104 24.37 5.00 2.31
CA MET A 104 24.48 6.41 2.72
C MET A 104 25.75 6.70 3.52
N LEU A 105 26.17 5.82 4.43
CA LEU A 105 27.42 5.97 5.18
C LEU A 105 28.64 5.83 4.27
N LEU A 106 28.63 4.84 3.37
CA LEU A 106 29.69 4.67 2.38
C LEU A 106 29.81 5.92 1.50
N TRP A 107 28.68 6.41 1.00
CA TRP A 107 28.61 7.61 0.18
C TRP A 107 29.12 8.85 0.92
N GLY A 108 28.62 9.10 2.14
CA GLY A 108 29.04 10.26 2.95
C GLY A 108 30.51 10.20 3.37
N GLY A 109 31.03 9.00 3.66
CA GLY A 109 32.45 8.77 3.91
C GLY A 109 33.31 9.14 2.69
N LEU A 110 32.92 8.70 1.50
CA LEU A 110 33.59 9.05 0.24
C LEU A 110 33.51 10.56 -0.05
N THR A 111 32.38 11.21 0.27
CA THR A 111 32.23 12.67 0.17
C THR A 111 33.25 13.39 1.06
N MET A 112 33.40 13.00 2.33
CA MET A 112 34.40 13.60 3.22
C MET A 112 35.84 13.40 2.70
N VAL A 113 36.16 12.22 2.18
CA VAL A 113 37.48 11.93 1.60
C VAL A 113 37.77 12.83 0.39
N THR A 114 36.75 13.26 -0.35
CA THR A 114 36.90 14.21 -1.47
C THR A 114 37.52 15.54 -1.03
N GLY A 115 37.24 16.02 0.20
CA GLY A 115 37.84 17.23 0.74
C GLY A 115 39.36 17.14 0.97
N SER A 116 39.94 15.93 0.96
CA SER A 116 41.37 15.68 1.20
C SER A 116 42.21 15.51 -0.07
N VAL A 117 41.58 15.50 -1.25
CA VAL A 117 42.25 15.23 -2.53
C VAL A 117 43.24 16.33 -2.93
N ARG A 118 44.24 15.94 -3.73
CA ARG A 118 45.29 16.84 -4.26
C ARG A 118 45.41 16.81 -5.79
N ASN A 119 44.65 15.95 -6.45
CA ASN A 119 44.66 15.82 -7.90
C ASN A 119 43.25 15.50 -8.43
N PRO A 120 42.93 15.89 -9.68
CA PRO A 120 41.63 15.59 -10.31
C PRO A 120 41.33 14.09 -10.48
N GLN A 121 42.35 13.25 -10.69
CA GLN A 121 42.18 11.81 -10.93
C GLN A 121 41.64 11.06 -9.71
N SER A 122 42.07 11.44 -8.51
CA SER A 122 41.54 10.89 -7.25
C SER A 122 40.05 11.18 -7.11
N ILE A 123 39.61 12.37 -7.54
CA ILE A 123 38.18 12.73 -7.51
C ILE A 123 37.40 11.84 -8.48
N MET A 124 37.94 11.54 -9.66
CA MET A 124 37.28 10.62 -10.62
C MET A 124 37.02 9.25 -10.00
N ALA A 125 38.00 8.68 -9.30
CA ALA A 125 37.88 7.38 -8.64
C ALA A 125 36.85 7.42 -7.49
N ILE A 126 36.92 8.45 -6.63
CA ILE A 126 35.97 8.61 -5.53
C ILE A 126 34.54 8.75 -6.07
N ARG A 127 34.36 9.58 -7.10
CA ARG A 127 33.07 9.83 -7.75
C ARG A 127 32.45 8.58 -8.37
N PHE A 128 33.26 7.68 -8.93
CA PHE A 128 32.78 6.38 -9.39
C PHE A 128 32.15 5.55 -8.26
N PHE A 129 32.84 5.44 -7.11
CA PHE A 129 32.31 4.69 -5.97
C PHE A 129 31.13 5.41 -5.28
N GLN A 130 31.12 6.74 -5.26
CA GLN A 130 29.96 7.53 -4.81
C GLN A 130 28.74 7.22 -5.69
N GLY A 131 28.89 7.26 -7.02
CA GLY A 131 27.83 6.91 -7.95
C GLY A 131 27.29 5.50 -7.70
N LEU A 132 28.17 4.52 -7.48
CA LEU A 132 27.80 3.14 -7.18
C LEU A 132 26.94 3.02 -5.90
N ALA A 133 27.31 3.74 -4.84
CA ALA A 133 26.56 3.76 -3.57
C ALA A 133 25.21 4.49 -3.72
N GLU A 134 25.21 5.63 -4.41
CA GLU A 134 24.04 6.49 -4.60
C GLU A 134 22.93 5.84 -5.45
N ALA A 135 23.31 4.92 -6.33
CA ALA A 135 22.37 4.20 -7.19
C ALA A 135 21.23 3.51 -6.43
N SER A 136 21.48 3.13 -5.17
CA SER A 136 20.47 2.54 -4.29
C SER A 136 19.32 3.51 -3.97
N THR A 137 19.61 4.80 -3.77
CA THR A 137 18.66 5.75 -3.18
C THR A 137 17.46 6.01 -4.07
N PHE A 138 17.66 6.35 -5.35
CA PHE A 138 16.55 6.77 -6.21
C PHE A 138 15.62 5.61 -6.57
N VAL A 139 16.17 4.56 -7.18
CA VAL A 139 15.38 3.44 -7.66
C VAL A 139 14.89 2.58 -6.51
N GLY A 140 15.72 2.36 -5.48
CA GLY A 140 15.32 1.65 -4.27
C GLY A 140 14.18 2.35 -3.54
N THR A 141 14.20 3.68 -3.44
CA THR A 141 13.06 4.43 -2.87
C THR A 141 11.79 4.19 -3.67
N HIS A 142 11.83 4.31 -5.00
CA HIS A 142 10.64 4.08 -5.83
C HIS A 142 10.10 2.65 -5.73
N TYR A 143 10.99 1.68 -5.52
CA TYR A 143 10.60 0.30 -5.23
C TYR A 143 9.88 0.20 -3.87
N ILE A 144 10.46 0.74 -2.79
CA ILE A 144 9.89 0.71 -1.44
C ILE A 144 8.58 1.49 -1.37
N LEU A 145 8.51 2.66 -2.00
CA LEU A 145 7.26 3.43 -2.08
C LEU A 145 6.17 2.63 -2.79
N GLY A 146 6.51 1.95 -3.89
CA GLY A 146 5.58 1.05 -4.59
C GLY A 146 5.20 -0.20 -3.77
N ALA A 147 6.01 -0.57 -2.77
CA ALA A 147 5.74 -1.69 -1.87
C ALA A 147 4.92 -1.31 -0.63
N TRP A 148 4.81 -0.04 -0.27
CA TRP A 148 4.09 0.40 0.94
C TRP A 148 2.84 1.25 0.65
N TYR A 149 2.79 1.93 -0.50
CA TYR A 149 1.73 2.90 -0.82
C TYR A 149 0.81 2.45 -1.96
N THR A 150 -0.45 2.87 -1.89
CA THR A 150 -1.48 2.57 -2.90
C THR A 150 -1.44 3.53 -4.11
N GLU A 151 -2.27 3.30 -5.14
CA GLU A 151 -2.29 4.10 -6.39
C GLU A 151 -2.54 5.59 -6.16
N GLY A 152 -3.54 5.90 -5.34
CA GLY A 152 -3.91 7.28 -5.02
C GLY A 152 -2.91 7.97 -4.09
N GLU A 153 -1.96 7.22 -3.54
CA GLU A 153 -0.97 7.70 -2.58
C GLU A 153 0.42 7.88 -3.19
N LEU A 154 0.78 7.03 -4.16
CA LEU A 154 2.11 6.92 -4.72
C LEU A 154 2.54 8.18 -5.49
N GLY A 155 1.64 8.79 -6.27
CA GLY A 155 1.97 9.97 -7.07
C GLY A 155 2.38 11.16 -6.21
N LYS A 156 1.56 11.52 -5.21
CA LYS A 156 1.86 12.60 -4.23
C LYS A 156 3.22 12.39 -3.53
N ARG A 157 3.52 11.15 -3.12
CA ARG A 157 4.72 10.82 -2.33
C ARG A 157 5.98 10.72 -3.18
N SER A 158 5.84 10.18 -4.38
CA SER A 158 6.87 10.24 -5.43
C SER A 158 7.21 11.70 -5.77
N GLY A 159 6.19 12.56 -5.87
CA GLY A 159 6.35 14.00 -6.02
C GLY A 159 7.15 14.63 -4.89
N LEU A 160 6.77 14.40 -3.63
CA LEU A 160 7.47 14.93 -2.46
C LEU A 160 8.92 14.44 -2.38
N PHE A 161 9.16 13.15 -2.62
CA PHE A 161 10.49 12.57 -2.70
C PHE A 161 11.35 13.27 -3.75
N THR A 162 10.86 13.38 -4.98
CA THR A 162 11.58 14.02 -6.08
C THR A 162 11.88 15.49 -5.79
N SER A 163 10.90 16.22 -5.24
CA SER A 163 11.06 17.63 -4.86
C SER A 163 12.13 17.83 -3.79
N SER A 164 12.37 16.86 -2.90
CA SER A 164 13.43 16.97 -1.88
C SER A 164 14.83 17.04 -2.51
N GLY A 165 15.08 16.35 -3.62
CA GLY A 165 16.35 16.43 -4.34
C GLY A 165 16.58 17.82 -4.92
N LEU A 166 15.55 18.38 -5.58
CA LEU A 166 15.63 19.76 -6.09
C LEU A 166 15.84 20.79 -4.97
N ALA A 167 15.24 20.57 -3.79
CA ALA A 167 15.49 21.40 -2.62
C ALA A 167 16.95 21.30 -2.16
N GLY A 168 17.57 20.12 -2.26
CA GLY A 168 19.01 19.91 -2.00
C GLY A 168 19.89 20.74 -2.92
N THR A 169 19.65 20.67 -4.23
CA THR A 169 20.39 21.50 -5.21
C THR A 169 20.19 22.99 -4.97
N MET A 170 18.97 23.40 -4.61
CA MET A 170 18.66 24.80 -4.28
C MET A 170 19.46 25.27 -3.05
N PHE A 171 19.54 24.44 -2.01
CA PHE A 171 20.27 24.75 -0.78
C PHE A 171 21.80 24.77 -0.98
N GLY A 172 22.33 23.95 -1.88
CA GLY A 172 23.77 23.82 -2.12
C GLY A 172 24.47 25.12 -2.54
N GLY A 173 23.84 25.93 -3.39
CA GLY A 173 24.40 27.23 -3.80
C GLY A 173 24.53 28.22 -2.64
N PHE A 174 23.53 28.26 -1.76
CA PHE A 174 23.54 29.10 -0.57
C PHE A 174 24.52 28.58 0.49
N LEU A 175 24.54 27.27 0.72
CA LEU A 175 25.49 26.62 1.64
C LEU A 175 26.93 26.90 1.22
N GLN A 176 27.24 26.75 -0.08
CA GLN A 176 28.57 27.09 -0.60
C GLN A 176 28.91 28.56 -0.38
N SER A 177 27.99 29.47 -0.71
CA SER A 177 28.23 30.90 -0.55
C SER A 177 28.51 31.28 0.91
N ALA A 178 27.80 30.65 1.86
CA ALA A 178 28.02 30.85 3.29
C ALA A 178 29.38 30.30 3.76
N ILE A 179 29.76 29.10 3.35
CA ILE A 179 31.05 28.48 3.68
C ILE A 179 32.20 29.30 3.10
N TYR A 180 32.08 29.70 1.83
CA TYR A 180 33.06 30.53 1.16
C TYR A 180 33.30 31.86 1.89
N ARG A 181 32.25 32.51 2.41
CA ARG A 181 32.38 33.76 3.17
C ARG A 181 33.00 33.59 4.56
N THR A 182 32.74 32.47 5.24
CA THR A 182 32.98 32.34 6.69
C THR A 182 34.12 31.38 7.07
N MET A 183 34.48 30.48 6.16
CA MET A 183 35.42 29.39 6.43
C MET A 183 36.56 29.29 5.41
N ASP A 184 36.58 30.14 4.38
CA ASP A 184 37.72 30.17 3.45
C ASP A 184 39.01 30.61 4.17
N GLY A 185 40.07 29.83 3.98
CA GLY A 185 41.35 30.00 4.69
C GLY A 185 41.34 29.56 6.17
N ARG A 186 40.19 29.14 6.72
CA ARG A 186 40.08 28.72 8.12
C ARG A 186 40.80 27.38 8.32
N HIS A 187 41.70 27.34 9.32
CA HIS A 187 42.64 26.23 9.54
C HIS A 187 43.53 25.90 8.32
N GLY A 188 43.78 26.87 7.43
CA GLY A 188 44.61 26.66 6.24
C GLY A 188 43.95 25.81 5.15
N LEU A 189 42.65 25.56 5.24
CA LEU A 189 41.87 24.86 4.22
C LEU A 189 41.06 25.85 3.39
N ALA A 190 41.02 25.63 2.08
CA ALA A 190 40.15 26.37 1.17
C ALA A 190 38.67 26.07 1.45
N GLY A 191 37.80 27.04 1.22
CA GLY A 191 36.36 26.92 1.50
C GLY A 191 35.69 25.72 0.83
N TRP A 192 36.13 25.33 -0.37
CA TRP A 192 35.60 24.16 -1.07
C TRP A 192 35.93 22.83 -0.37
N ARG A 193 37.04 22.74 0.38
CA ARG A 193 37.37 21.53 1.15
C ARG A 193 36.43 21.37 2.34
N TRP A 194 36.11 22.48 3.00
CA TRP A 194 35.13 22.51 4.09
C TRP A 194 33.73 22.11 3.64
N LEU A 195 33.34 22.48 2.41
CA LEU A 195 32.07 22.07 1.80
C LEU A 195 31.88 20.55 1.85
N PHE A 196 32.84 19.77 1.33
CA PHE A 196 32.75 18.32 1.29
C PHE A 196 32.78 17.65 2.67
N VAL A 197 33.51 18.23 3.63
CA VAL A 197 33.55 17.73 5.01
C VAL A 197 32.21 17.96 5.71
N ILE A 198 31.65 19.17 5.62
CA ILE A 198 30.37 19.50 6.23
C ILE A 198 29.25 18.66 5.61
N ASP A 199 29.22 18.56 4.28
CA ASP A 199 28.23 17.78 3.56
C ASP A 199 28.25 16.30 3.96
N GLY A 200 29.44 15.69 4.01
CA GLY A 200 29.59 14.32 4.49
C GLY A 200 29.18 14.12 5.96
N LEU A 201 29.44 15.09 6.84
CA LEU A 201 28.99 15.03 8.24
C LEU A 201 27.46 15.09 8.37
N LEU A 202 26.77 15.86 7.53
CA LEU A 202 25.30 15.94 7.52
C LEU A 202 24.64 14.59 7.17
N THR A 203 25.36 13.69 6.50
CA THR A 203 24.84 12.35 6.16
C THR A 203 24.78 11.39 7.33
N ILE A 204 25.66 11.54 8.32
CA ILE A 204 25.78 10.58 9.42
C ILE A 204 24.49 10.50 10.25
N PRO A 205 23.88 11.62 10.70
CA PRO A 205 22.60 11.57 11.40
C PRO A 205 21.47 10.96 10.58
N VAL A 206 21.44 11.22 9.26
CA VAL A 206 20.41 10.66 8.37
C VAL A 206 20.58 9.15 8.20
N ALA A 207 21.82 8.67 8.10
CA ALA A 207 22.08 7.24 8.06
C ALA A 207 21.73 6.54 9.39
N LEU A 208 22.06 7.15 10.53
CA LEU A 208 21.66 6.63 11.85
C LEU A 208 20.13 6.60 12.00
N TYR A 209 19.44 7.65 11.53
CA TYR A 209 17.99 7.68 11.46
C TYR A 209 17.44 6.49 10.66
N GLY A 210 18.02 6.21 9.48
CA GLY A 210 17.63 5.07 8.68
C GLY A 210 17.89 3.71 9.36
N LEU A 211 19.04 3.53 10.01
CA LEU A 211 19.41 2.27 10.64
C LEU A 211 18.47 1.90 11.80
N LEU A 212 18.00 2.90 12.55
CA LEU A 212 17.17 2.72 13.73
C LEU A 212 15.67 2.69 13.43
N LEU A 213 15.22 3.47 12.44
CA LEU A 213 13.79 3.77 12.26
C LEU A 213 13.23 3.38 10.88
N PHE A 214 14.04 3.02 9.89
CA PHE A 214 13.53 2.62 8.58
C PHE A 214 12.98 1.17 8.62
N PRO A 215 11.75 0.92 8.14
CA PRO A 215 11.16 -0.42 8.13
C PRO A 215 11.65 -1.25 6.93
N ASP A 216 11.47 -2.57 7.02
CA ASP A 216 11.68 -3.49 5.88
C ASP A 216 10.46 -3.46 4.93
N THR A 217 10.19 -4.52 4.16
CA THR A 217 8.96 -4.62 3.35
C THR A 217 7.76 -5.04 4.21
N PRO A 218 6.50 -4.79 3.80
CA PRO A 218 5.32 -5.11 4.62
C PRO A 218 5.27 -6.56 5.11
N HIS A 219 5.77 -7.51 4.31
CA HIS A 219 5.80 -8.94 4.64
C HIS A 219 6.91 -9.35 5.62
N THR A 220 7.97 -8.54 5.76
CA THR A 220 9.17 -8.91 6.53
C THR A 220 9.47 -7.96 7.67
N THR A 221 8.65 -6.93 7.85
CA THR A 221 8.89 -5.84 8.79
C THR A 221 8.82 -6.29 10.25
N THR A 222 9.89 -5.98 10.99
CA THR A 222 9.95 -6.15 12.45
C THR A 222 9.88 -4.81 13.19
N ALA A 223 9.37 -3.76 12.54
CA ALA A 223 9.33 -2.41 13.12
C ALA A 223 8.50 -2.38 14.42
N PHE A 224 9.08 -1.85 15.50
CA PHE A 224 8.46 -1.81 16.84
C PHE A 224 7.29 -0.82 16.94
N TYR A 225 7.26 0.19 16.06
CA TYR A 225 6.22 1.24 16.04
C TYR A 225 4.99 0.88 15.19
N LEU A 226 5.01 -0.28 14.50
CA LEU A 226 3.87 -0.84 13.77
C LEU A 226 3.25 -1.98 14.59
N SER A 227 1.99 -1.83 14.97
CA SER A 227 1.23 -2.90 15.62
C SER A 227 0.90 -4.04 14.64
N ASP A 228 0.61 -5.24 15.15
CA ASP A 228 0.29 -6.39 14.28
C ASP A 228 -0.97 -6.14 13.43
N CYS A 229 -1.94 -5.39 13.94
CA CYS A 229 -3.12 -4.96 13.19
C CYS A 229 -2.75 -4.00 12.04
N GLU A 230 -1.86 -3.05 12.28
CA GLU A 230 -1.34 -2.14 11.25
C GLU A 230 -0.53 -2.88 10.18
N LYS A 231 0.23 -3.92 10.55
CA LYS A 231 0.95 -4.78 9.60
C LYS A 231 0.00 -5.58 8.72
N GLN A 232 -1.02 -6.19 9.31
CA GLN A 232 -2.07 -6.90 8.55
C GLN A 232 -2.85 -5.95 7.63
N LEU A 233 -3.14 -4.73 8.10
CA LEU A 233 -3.77 -3.70 7.28
C LEU A 233 -2.87 -3.28 6.11
N ALA A 234 -1.57 -3.10 6.33
CA ALA A 234 -0.62 -2.79 5.26
C ALA A 234 -0.59 -3.91 4.19
N MET A 235 -0.56 -5.18 4.63
CA MET A 235 -0.61 -6.34 3.72
C MET A 235 -1.93 -6.45 2.96
N ALA A 236 -3.07 -6.19 3.61
CA ALA A 236 -4.40 -6.29 2.99
C ALA A 236 -4.72 -5.17 1.98
N ARG A 237 -3.95 -4.07 1.99
CA ARG A 237 -4.11 -2.93 1.06
C ARG A 237 -3.37 -3.13 -0.26
N ILE A 238 -2.42 -4.05 -0.30
CA ILE A 238 -1.57 -4.30 -1.46
C ILE A 238 -1.96 -5.67 -2.03
N PRO A 239 -2.03 -5.85 -3.37
CA PRO A 239 -2.34 -7.15 -3.95
C PRO A 239 -1.40 -8.23 -3.41
N PRO A 240 -1.88 -9.47 -3.21
CA PRO A 240 -1.05 -10.55 -2.70
C PRO A 240 0.19 -10.71 -3.59
N ALA A 241 1.38 -10.65 -2.95
CA ALA A 241 2.64 -10.80 -3.65
C ALA A 241 2.64 -12.11 -4.44
N ALA A 242 3.07 -12.05 -5.72
CA ALA A 242 3.14 -13.24 -6.55
C ALA A 242 4.02 -14.31 -5.86
N GLU A 243 3.45 -15.49 -5.64
CA GLU A 243 4.00 -16.59 -4.81
C GLU A 243 5.37 -17.16 -5.24
N LYS A 244 6.03 -16.62 -6.28
CA LYS A 244 7.28 -17.20 -6.79
C LYS A 244 8.41 -16.18 -6.89
N ARG A 245 9.41 -16.35 -6.00
CA ARG A 245 10.77 -15.86 -6.20
C ARG A 245 11.38 -16.61 -7.39
N SER A 246 11.32 -16.03 -8.58
CA SER A 246 12.11 -16.56 -9.71
C SER A 246 13.59 -16.22 -9.48
N PRO A 247 14.50 -17.20 -9.50
CA PRO A 247 15.94 -16.89 -9.48
C PRO A 247 16.30 -16.06 -10.71
N LEU A 248 17.33 -15.21 -10.57
CA LEU A 248 17.95 -14.46 -11.67
C LEU A 248 18.50 -15.45 -12.71
N SER A 249 17.66 -15.84 -13.67
CA SER A 249 17.98 -16.79 -14.72
C SER A 249 18.09 -16.09 -16.07
N LEU A 250 18.76 -16.73 -17.03
CA LEU A 250 18.77 -16.24 -18.42
C LEU A 250 17.37 -16.12 -19.02
N SER A 251 16.41 -16.95 -18.58
CA SER A 251 15.02 -16.84 -19.03
C SER A 251 14.34 -15.58 -18.48
N PHE A 252 14.66 -15.17 -17.25
CA PHE A 252 14.21 -13.89 -16.70
C PHE A 252 14.81 -12.70 -17.45
N LEU A 253 16.11 -12.72 -17.75
CA LEU A 253 16.74 -11.66 -18.56
C LEU A 253 16.11 -11.57 -19.96
N ARG A 254 15.83 -12.71 -20.61
CA ARG A 254 15.12 -12.75 -21.88
C ARG A 254 13.71 -12.17 -21.76
N LYS A 255 12.97 -12.49 -20.70
CA LYS A 255 11.65 -11.90 -20.41
C LYS A 255 11.73 -10.38 -20.27
N VAL A 256 12.73 -9.87 -19.55
CA VAL A 256 12.95 -8.42 -19.37
C VAL A 256 13.17 -7.74 -20.73
N LEU A 257 14.15 -8.21 -21.50
CA LEU A 257 14.56 -7.57 -22.74
C LEU A 257 13.56 -7.75 -23.90
N THR A 258 12.67 -8.73 -23.83
CA THR A 258 11.61 -8.93 -24.85
C THR A 258 10.29 -8.25 -24.47
N SER A 259 10.16 -7.77 -23.23
CA SER A 259 8.93 -7.17 -22.75
C SER A 259 8.72 -5.75 -23.30
N TRP A 260 7.49 -5.46 -23.71
CA TRP A 260 7.11 -4.10 -24.12
C TRP A 260 7.22 -3.10 -22.95
N TYR A 261 7.13 -3.56 -21.70
CA TYR A 261 7.31 -2.72 -20.52
C TYR A 261 8.72 -2.12 -20.47
N TRP A 262 9.73 -2.93 -20.77
CA TRP A 262 11.12 -2.48 -20.82
C TRP A 262 11.29 -1.41 -21.90
N TRP A 263 11.04 -1.74 -23.17
CA TRP A 263 11.27 -0.78 -24.25
C TRP A 263 10.34 0.45 -24.19
N GLY A 264 9.10 0.28 -23.72
CA GLY A 264 8.14 1.36 -23.59
C GLY A 264 8.54 2.38 -22.52
N PHE A 265 8.79 1.94 -21.29
CA PHE A 265 9.09 2.83 -20.16
C PHE A 265 10.55 3.25 -20.09
N VAL A 266 11.50 2.37 -20.43
CA VAL A 266 12.92 2.75 -20.55
C VAL A 266 13.09 3.76 -21.69
N GLY A 267 12.49 3.50 -22.85
CA GLY A 267 12.50 4.46 -23.96
C GLY A 267 11.84 5.80 -23.61
N LEU A 268 10.72 5.77 -22.87
CA LEU A 268 10.08 6.99 -22.35
C LEU A 268 11.05 7.78 -21.49
N TRP A 269 11.72 7.13 -20.53
CA TRP A 269 12.63 7.83 -19.61
C TRP A 269 13.93 8.28 -20.29
N VAL A 270 14.43 7.55 -21.29
CA VAL A 270 15.55 8.00 -22.11
C VAL A 270 15.22 9.33 -22.77
N ILE A 271 14.08 9.44 -23.45
CA ILE A 271 13.68 10.69 -24.13
C ILE A 271 13.38 11.79 -23.11
N ALA A 272 12.63 11.47 -22.06
CA ALA A 272 12.24 12.43 -21.03
C ALA A 272 13.43 12.95 -20.21
N GLY A 273 14.38 12.08 -19.86
CA GLY A 273 15.57 12.46 -19.12
C GLY A 273 16.45 13.43 -19.92
N GLU A 274 16.52 13.29 -21.25
CA GLU A 274 17.23 14.30 -22.04
C GLU A 274 16.55 15.66 -22.04
N THR A 275 15.22 15.74 -21.85
CA THR A 275 14.54 17.03 -21.69
C THR A 275 14.88 17.72 -20.37
N GLU A 276 15.32 16.96 -19.36
CA GLU A 276 15.80 17.48 -18.07
C GLU A 276 17.18 18.16 -18.18
N SER A 277 17.93 17.86 -19.24
CA SER A 277 19.30 18.37 -19.46
C SER A 277 19.44 19.88 -19.43
N PHE A 278 18.36 20.65 -19.67
CA PHE A 278 18.39 22.10 -19.52
C PHE A 278 18.67 22.56 -18.09
N SER A 279 18.16 21.79 -17.14
CA SER A 279 18.21 22.15 -15.72
C SER A 279 19.29 21.36 -14.99
N SER A 280 19.57 20.12 -15.39
CA SER A 280 20.54 19.25 -14.71
C SER A 280 22.00 19.56 -15.06
N ASN A 281 22.28 20.15 -16.24
CA ASN A 281 23.65 20.53 -16.65
C ASN A 281 24.08 21.96 -16.25
N SER A 282 23.34 22.60 -15.33
CA SER A 282 23.66 23.95 -14.84
C SER A 282 23.87 25.01 -15.95
N LEU A 283 23.11 24.90 -17.05
CA LEU A 283 23.32 25.73 -18.25
C LEU A 283 23.19 27.24 -17.98
N LEU A 284 22.33 27.64 -17.04
CA LEU A 284 22.19 29.04 -16.64
C LEU A 284 23.47 29.58 -15.97
N ALA A 285 24.15 28.76 -15.16
CA ALA A 285 25.42 29.17 -14.54
C ALA A 285 26.52 29.35 -15.61
N LEU A 286 26.57 28.45 -16.59
CA LEU A 286 27.50 28.56 -17.73
C LEU A 286 27.18 29.76 -18.62
N TYR A 287 25.89 30.01 -18.90
CA TYR A 287 25.42 31.21 -19.61
C TYR A 287 25.89 32.50 -18.93
N MET A 288 25.76 32.56 -17.59
CA MET A 288 26.23 33.71 -16.80
C MET A 288 27.76 33.82 -16.78
N GLN A 289 28.48 32.69 -16.81
CA GLN A 289 29.94 32.69 -16.86
C GLN A 289 30.48 33.25 -18.18
N SER A 290 29.87 32.88 -19.30
CA SER A 290 30.26 33.32 -20.64
C SER A 290 29.37 34.42 -21.20
N HIS A 291 28.71 35.19 -20.34
CA HIS A 291 27.74 36.20 -20.78
C HIS A 291 28.44 37.28 -21.62
N PRO A 292 27.87 37.70 -22.77
CA PRO A 292 28.53 38.60 -23.71
C PRO A 292 28.80 39.99 -23.10
N THR A 293 27.83 40.58 -22.39
CA THR A 293 27.91 41.96 -21.89
C THR A 293 28.05 42.05 -20.36
N ASN A 294 27.17 41.39 -19.60
CA ASN A 294 27.18 41.39 -18.14
C ASN A 294 28.30 40.51 -17.54
N ARG A 295 28.81 40.91 -16.37
CA ARG A 295 29.76 40.13 -15.56
C ARG A 295 29.13 39.82 -14.22
N TYR A 296 29.00 38.53 -13.91
CA TYR A 296 28.36 38.06 -12.68
C TYR A 296 29.41 37.61 -11.67
N GLY A 297 29.20 37.97 -10.39
CA GLY A 297 30.02 37.50 -9.27
C GLY A 297 29.81 36.00 -8.98
N VAL A 298 30.70 35.41 -8.17
CA VAL A 298 30.62 33.99 -7.78
C VAL A 298 29.28 33.68 -7.08
N GLU A 299 28.84 34.56 -6.18
CA GLU A 299 27.56 34.39 -5.47
C GLU A 299 26.34 34.45 -6.39
N GLN A 300 26.35 35.35 -7.39
CA GLN A 300 25.26 35.44 -8.35
C GLN A 300 25.18 34.16 -9.17
N LYS A 301 26.32 33.64 -9.63
CA LYS A 301 26.41 32.38 -10.39
C LYS A 301 25.93 31.17 -9.58
N ASN A 302 26.11 31.16 -8.26
CA ASN A 302 25.65 30.08 -7.40
C ASN A 302 24.17 30.22 -7.02
N ASN A 303 23.68 31.45 -6.77
CA ASN A 303 22.34 31.67 -6.21
C ASN A 303 21.25 31.86 -7.27
N TYR A 304 21.52 32.47 -8.42
CA TYR A 304 20.48 32.70 -9.45
C TYR A 304 19.93 31.38 -10.04
N PRO A 305 20.75 30.35 -10.31
CA PRO A 305 20.24 29.05 -10.74
C PRO A 305 19.28 28.36 -9.76
N ALA A 306 19.28 28.75 -8.48
CA ALA A 306 18.32 28.25 -7.48
C ALA A 306 16.86 28.47 -7.92
N GLY A 307 16.58 29.52 -8.71
CA GLY A 307 15.24 29.76 -9.28
C GLY A 307 14.76 28.66 -10.22
N VAL A 308 15.67 27.99 -10.94
CA VAL A 308 15.34 26.84 -11.81
C VAL A 308 14.86 25.67 -10.96
N ALA A 309 15.56 25.37 -9.86
CA ALA A 309 15.17 24.32 -8.93
C ALA A 309 13.83 24.63 -8.24
N ALA A 310 13.62 25.88 -7.83
CA ALA A 310 12.35 26.33 -7.24
C ALA A 310 11.15 26.14 -8.19
N ALA A 311 11.29 26.52 -9.46
CA ALA A 311 10.28 26.29 -10.48
C ALA A 311 10.02 24.78 -10.70
N GLY A 312 11.06 23.97 -10.64
CA GLY A 312 10.97 22.51 -10.69
C GLY A 312 10.20 21.91 -9.52
N ILE A 313 10.42 22.37 -8.28
CA ILE A 313 9.69 21.93 -7.09
C ILE A 313 8.21 22.22 -7.24
N LEU A 314 7.85 23.46 -7.58
CA LEU A 314 6.45 23.87 -7.75
C LEU A 314 5.75 23.06 -8.85
N SER A 315 6.42 22.90 -9.99
CA SER A 315 5.89 22.10 -11.11
C SER A 315 5.70 20.64 -10.74
N THR A 316 6.69 20.04 -10.06
CA THR A 316 6.65 18.62 -9.67
C THR A 316 5.50 18.34 -8.72
N LEU A 317 5.34 19.17 -7.68
CA LEU A 317 4.22 19.03 -6.73
C LEU A 317 2.86 19.27 -7.40
N PHE A 318 2.78 20.29 -8.26
CA PHE A 318 1.56 20.62 -9.00
C PHE A 318 1.13 19.47 -9.91
N TRP A 319 2.02 18.97 -10.76
CA TRP A 319 1.70 17.91 -11.71
C TRP A 319 1.51 16.54 -11.05
N ALA A 320 2.26 16.23 -9.99
CA ALA A 320 2.01 15.03 -9.19
C ALA A 320 0.58 15.07 -8.62
N ALA A 321 0.18 16.20 -8.02
CA ALA A 321 -1.16 16.35 -7.47
C ALA A 321 -2.27 16.34 -8.55
N LEU A 322 -2.05 17.07 -9.65
CA LEU A 322 -3.03 17.19 -10.73
C LEU A 322 -3.24 15.86 -11.46
N THR A 323 -2.19 15.10 -11.72
CA THR A 323 -2.32 13.82 -12.44
C THR A 323 -3.00 12.75 -11.59
N ASP A 324 -2.78 12.75 -10.28
CA ASP A 324 -3.53 11.92 -9.34
C ASP A 324 -5.01 12.35 -9.30
N PHE A 325 -5.29 13.66 -9.23
CA PHE A 325 -6.65 14.21 -9.28
C PHE A 325 -7.41 13.83 -10.57
N LEU A 326 -6.71 13.78 -11.70
CA LEU A 326 -7.28 13.44 -13.01
C LEU A 326 -7.44 11.93 -13.25
N GLY A 327 -7.32 11.11 -12.20
CA GLY A 327 -7.50 9.65 -12.27
C GLY A 327 -6.32 8.93 -12.91
N GLY A 328 -5.10 9.33 -12.57
CA GLY A 328 -3.88 8.66 -13.01
C GLY A 328 -3.51 8.91 -14.47
N LYS A 329 -3.97 10.01 -15.08
CA LYS A 329 -3.65 10.42 -16.46
C LYS A 329 -2.23 11.03 -16.56
N ARG A 330 -1.22 10.29 -16.11
CA ARG A 330 0.17 10.76 -15.98
C ARG A 330 0.83 11.12 -17.30
N TYR A 331 0.33 10.57 -18.42
CA TYR A 331 0.81 10.90 -19.76
C TYR A 331 0.63 12.38 -20.16
N LEU A 332 -0.26 13.12 -19.50
CA LEU A 332 -0.48 14.56 -19.77
C LEU A 332 0.78 15.40 -19.53
N VAL A 333 1.63 14.96 -18.61
CA VAL A 333 2.88 15.62 -18.27
C VAL A 333 3.85 15.57 -19.45
N GLY A 334 3.84 14.48 -20.24
CA GLY A 334 4.66 14.39 -21.44
C GLY A 334 4.32 15.45 -22.50
N TYR A 335 3.04 15.82 -22.62
CA TYR A 335 2.63 16.92 -23.50
C TYR A 335 3.07 18.27 -22.98
N PHE A 336 2.89 18.52 -21.68
CA PHE A 336 3.35 19.76 -21.05
C PHE A 336 4.86 19.97 -21.21
N ILE A 337 5.65 18.92 -20.96
CA ILE A 337 7.10 18.95 -21.09
C ILE A 337 7.52 19.17 -22.54
N GLY A 338 6.90 18.47 -23.50
CA GLY A 338 7.19 18.67 -24.91
C GLY A 338 6.95 20.12 -25.35
N ILE A 339 5.82 20.72 -24.94
CA ILE A 339 5.52 22.13 -25.25
C ILE A 339 6.54 23.06 -24.58
N THR A 340 6.83 22.83 -23.30
CA THR A 340 7.79 23.65 -22.54
C THR A 340 9.19 23.58 -23.14
N GLY A 341 9.68 22.39 -23.50
CA GLY A 341 10.99 22.19 -24.10
C GLY A 341 11.10 22.88 -25.47
N ILE A 342 10.08 22.81 -26.31
CA ILE A 342 10.05 23.51 -27.60
C ILE A 342 10.05 25.03 -27.37
N ALA A 343 9.16 25.54 -26.52
CA ALA A 343 8.99 26.98 -26.28
C ALA A 343 10.28 27.61 -25.72
N THR A 344 10.84 27.01 -24.68
CA THR A 344 12.07 27.51 -24.02
C THR A 344 13.28 27.44 -24.97
N SER A 345 13.42 26.39 -25.77
CA SER A 345 14.48 26.28 -26.79
C SER A 345 14.35 27.36 -27.86
N VAL A 346 13.14 27.61 -28.36
CA VAL A 346 12.87 28.66 -29.36
C VAL A 346 13.17 30.04 -28.78
N MET A 347 12.78 30.31 -27.53
CA MET A 347 13.08 31.58 -26.86
C MET A 347 14.59 31.84 -26.78
N ILE A 348 15.39 30.84 -26.40
CA ILE A 348 16.86 30.97 -26.31
C ILE A 348 17.48 31.15 -27.71
N LEU A 349 17.01 30.41 -28.72
CA LEU A 349 17.48 30.56 -30.10
C LEU A 349 17.19 31.96 -30.65
N VAL A 350 16.02 32.53 -30.34
CA VAL A 350 15.66 33.90 -30.74
C VAL A 350 16.52 34.92 -29.99
N ALA A 351 16.70 34.74 -28.67
CA ALA A 351 17.56 35.59 -27.85
C ALA A 351 19.02 35.62 -28.35
N SER A 352 19.52 34.47 -28.86
CA SER A 352 20.87 34.38 -29.42
C SER A 352 21.12 35.24 -30.67
N ARG A 353 20.07 35.70 -31.35
CA ARG A 353 20.21 36.57 -32.54
C ARG A 353 20.59 38.00 -32.20
N ASP A 354 20.27 38.45 -30.99
CA ASP A 354 20.68 39.76 -30.46
C ASP A 354 21.33 39.59 -29.07
N PRO A 355 22.64 39.23 -29.02
CA PRO A 355 23.33 38.97 -27.75
C PRO A 355 23.53 40.20 -26.86
N ALA A 356 23.44 41.41 -27.41
CA ALA A 356 23.68 42.66 -26.69
C ALA A 356 22.38 43.33 -26.22
N GLY A 357 21.23 42.94 -26.77
CA GLY A 357 19.92 43.46 -26.37
C GLY A 357 19.58 43.17 -24.91
N SER A 358 19.06 44.18 -24.20
CA SER A 358 18.63 44.06 -22.79
C SER A 358 17.51 43.03 -22.60
N LEU A 359 16.68 42.80 -23.62
CA LEU A 359 15.64 41.78 -23.65
C LEU A 359 16.19 40.35 -23.72
N SER A 360 17.36 40.16 -24.33
CA SER A 360 17.95 38.84 -24.56
C SER A 360 18.31 38.14 -23.24
N THR A 361 18.91 38.88 -22.30
CA THR A 361 19.21 38.37 -20.96
C THR A 361 17.92 37.98 -20.21
N SER A 362 16.91 38.86 -20.18
CA SER A 362 15.65 38.60 -19.47
C SER A 362 14.89 37.40 -20.04
N VAL A 363 14.82 37.29 -21.38
CA VAL A 363 14.19 36.15 -22.07
C VAL A 363 14.92 34.85 -21.76
N THR A 364 16.26 34.88 -21.73
CA THR A 364 17.07 33.69 -21.44
C THR A 364 16.90 33.22 -20.00
N PHE A 365 16.90 34.13 -19.02
CA PHE A 365 16.60 33.81 -17.63
C PHE A 365 15.19 33.24 -17.46
N GLY A 366 14.18 33.88 -18.09
CA GLY A 366 12.80 33.40 -18.07
C GLY A 366 12.66 32.01 -18.70
N ALA A 367 13.36 31.75 -19.82
CA ALA A 367 13.37 30.46 -20.48
C ALA A 367 13.98 29.36 -19.60
N TYR A 368 15.10 29.62 -18.91
CA TYR A 368 15.71 28.64 -18.00
C TYR A 368 14.86 28.37 -16.76
N TYR A 369 14.23 29.40 -16.16
CA TYR A 369 13.31 29.18 -15.04
C TYR A 369 12.06 28.37 -15.47
N TRP A 370 11.51 28.66 -16.66
CA TRP A 370 10.42 27.85 -17.18
C TRP A 370 10.87 26.42 -17.54
N ALA A 371 12.08 26.25 -18.08
CA ALA A 371 12.66 24.93 -18.33
C ALA A 371 12.82 24.11 -17.04
N GLY A 372 13.03 24.75 -15.89
CA GLY A 372 13.01 24.11 -14.58
C GLY A 372 11.74 23.32 -14.30
N THR A 373 10.60 23.72 -14.87
CA THR A 373 9.32 23.01 -14.69
C THR A 373 9.29 21.59 -15.28
N VAL A 374 10.26 21.24 -16.13
CA VAL A 374 10.38 19.92 -16.79
C VAL A 374 10.65 18.79 -15.79
N TYR A 375 11.23 19.07 -14.61
CA TYR A 375 11.49 18.06 -13.57
C TYR A 375 10.25 17.27 -13.10
N ALA A 376 9.04 17.75 -13.41
CA ALA A 376 7.80 17.03 -13.16
C ALA A 376 7.74 15.62 -13.80
N CYS A 377 8.56 15.33 -14.83
CA CYS A 377 8.62 13.98 -15.42
C CYS A 377 9.09 12.90 -14.45
N GLN A 378 10.05 13.19 -13.56
CA GLN A 378 10.65 12.20 -12.67
C GLN A 378 9.57 11.52 -11.82
N ALA A 379 8.83 12.30 -11.05
CA ALA A 379 7.80 11.77 -10.16
C ALA A 379 6.68 11.04 -10.95
N THR A 380 6.27 11.59 -12.07
CA THR A 380 5.04 11.18 -12.78
C THR A 380 5.27 9.98 -13.71
N PHE A 381 6.41 9.89 -14.41
CA PHE A 381 6.71 8.75 -15.28
C PHE A 381 7.10 7.50 -14.51
N PHE A 382 7.85 7.63 -13.41
CA PHE A 382 8.13 6.48 -12.53
C PHE A 382 6.86 5.98 -11.83
N ALA A 383 5.99 6.90 -11.39
CA ALA A 383 4.67 6.50 -10.90
C ALA A 383 3.83 5.83 -12.01
N TRP A 384 3.90 6.30 -13.26
CA TRP A 384 3.20 5.68 -14.39
C TRP A 384 3.68 4.26 -14.66
N CYS A 385 5.00 4.03 -14.64
CA CYS A 385 5.59 2.70 -14.78
C CYS A 385 5.15 1.76 -13.64
N ASN A 386 5.21 2.22 -12.39
CA ASN A 386 4.77 1.44 -11.23
C ASN A 386 3.32 0.97 -11.38
N ASP A 387 2.41 1.87 -11.76
CA ASP A 387 1.00 1.52 -11.93
C ASP A 387 0.73 0.63 -13.15
N ALA A 388 1.50 0.78 -14.22
CA ALA A 388 1.38 -0.09 -15.39
C ALA A 388 1.86 -1.53 -15.10
N MET A 389 2.78 -1.69 -14.14
CA MET A 389 3.43 -2.95 -13.77
C MET A 389 2.95 -3.55 -12.45
N ARG A 390 1.93 -2.99 -11.79
CA ARG A 390 1.45 -3.45 -10.47
C ARG A 390 1.11 -4.96 -10.41
N TYR A 391 0.61 -5.53 -11.51
CA TYR A 391 0.21 -6.94 -11.58
C TYR A 391 1.33 -7.87 -12.07
N GLU A 392 2.54 -7.33 -12.24
CA GLU A 392 3.72 -8.10 -12.63
C GLU A 392 4.56 -8.46 -11.41
N GLU A 393 5.51 -9.38 -11.58
CA GLU A 393 6.46 -9.78 -10.52
C GLU A 393 7.25 -8.57 -9.99
N ASP A 394 7.41 -8.46 -8.67
CA ASP A 394 8.11 -7.34 -8.03
C ASP A 394 9.54 -7.16 -8.52
N VAL A 395 10.27 -8.27 -8.69
CA VAL A 395 11.65 -8.25 -9.23
C VAL A 395 11.65 -7.72 -10.68
N PHE A 396 10.64 -8.07 -11.47
CA PHE A 396 10.53 -7.58 -12.85
C PHE A 396 10.25 -6.08 -12.88
N ARG A 397 9.33 -5.59 -12.04
CA ARG A 397 9.06 -4.16 -11.88
C ARG A 397 10.29 -3.40 -11.40
N ALA A 398 11.01 -3.91 -10.41
CA ALA A 398 12.25 -3.34 -9.91
C ALA A 398 13.29 -3.19 -11.03
N VAL A 399 13.50 -4.22 -11.84
CA VAL A 399 14.45 -4.19 -12.96
C VAL A 399 14.04 -3.18 -14.04
N VAL A 400 12.75 -3.05 -14.36
CA VAL A 400 12.31 -2.02 -15.33
C VAL A 400 12.50 -0.61 -14.80
N LEU A 401 12.19 -0.34 -13.52
CA LEU A 401 12.44 0.97 -12.90
C LEU A 401 13.94 1.30 -12.87
N ALA A 402 14.79 0.32 -12.54
CA ALA A 402 16.25 0.47 -12.62
C ALA A 402 16.69 0.74 -14.07
N GLY A 403 16.12 -0.01 -15.01
CA GLY A 403 16.35 0.12 -16.45
C GLY A 403 16.00 1.51 -16.97
N MET A 404 14.92 2.13 -16.48
CA MET A 404 14.54 3.50 -16.83
C MET A 404 15.71 4.42 -16.52
N ASN A 405 16.09 4.50 -15.24
CA ASN A 405 17.15 5.39 -14.79
C ASN A 405 18.50 5.09 -15.45
N LEU A 406 18.83 3.80 -15.62
CA LEU A 406 20.02 3.34 -16.33
C LEU A 406 20.07 3.83 -17.78
N GLY A 407 18.97 3.65 -18.52
CA GLY A 407 18.89 4.01 -19.94
C GLY A 407 19.10 5.51 -20.14
N SER A 408 18.42 6.34 -19.34
CA SER A 408 18.59 7.80 -19.43
C SER A 408 20.01 8.25 -19.09
N ASN A 409 20.59 7.76 -17.99
CA ASN A 409 21.95 8.18 -17.63
C ASN A 409 23.01 7.71 -18.64
N ALA A 410 22.81 6.56 -19.26
CA ALA A 410 23.68 6.07 -20.33
C ALA A 410 23.67 6.99 -21.56
N VAL A 411 22.49 7.51 -21.95
CA VAL A 411 22.39 8.49 -23.05
C VAL A 411 22.92 9.85 -22.62
N ASN A 412 22.57 10.30 -21.41
CA ASN A 412 22.97 11.59 -20.89
C ASN A 412 24.49 11.78 -20.78
N SER A 413 25.22 10.68 -20.50
CA SER A 413 26.68 10.65 -20.37
C SER A 413 27.43 11.22 -21.57
N TRP A 414 26.92 11.02 -22.79
CA TRP A 414 27.49 11.61 -24.00
C TRP A 414 26.66 12.77 -24.55
N TRP A 415 25.36 12.85 -24.22
CA TRP A 415 24.48 13.96 -24.60
C TRP A 415 25.02 15.31 -24.16
N SER A 416 25.42 15.44 -22.89
CA SER A 416 25.97 16.68 -22.33
C SER A 416 27.26 17.14 -23.06
N ILE A 417 28.12 16.18 -23.42
CA ILE A 417 29.37 16.43 -24.15
C ILE A 417 29.09 16.95 -25.56
N VAL A 418 28.13 16.35 -26.27
CA VAL A 418 27.83 16.67 -27.67
C VAL A 418 27.04 17.97 -27.82
N PHE A 419 26.10 18.24 -26.91
CA PHE A 419 25.10 19.31 -27.08
C PHE A 419 25.29 20.51 -26.14
N TYR A 420 25.96 20.33 -25.00
CA TYR A 420 26.10 21.35 -23.94
C TYR A 420 27.54 21.59 -23.48
N GLY A 421 28.54 21.18 -24.27
CA GLY A 421 29.94 21.50 -23.99
C GLY A 421 30.19 22.99 -23.73
N ALA A 422 31.08 23.29 -22.79
CA ALA A 422 31.36 24.66 -22.33
C ALA A 422 31.79 25.61 -23.46
N GLN A 423 32.41 25.10 -24.53
CA GLN A 423 32.76 25.90 -25.71
C GLN A 423 31.55 26.42 -26.53
N MET A 424 30.36 25.86 -26.30
CA MET A 424 29.12 26.29 -26.95
C MET A 424 28.32 27.29 -26.11
N ALA A 425 28.80 27.61 -24.91
CA ALA A 425 28.23 28.69 -24.11
C ALA A 425 28.42 30.03 -24.85
N PRO A 426 27.50 30.99 -24.70
CA PRO A 426 26.36 31.01 -23.78
C PRO A 426 25.06 30.38 -24.34
N TRP A 427 24.94 30.21 -25.65
CA TRP A 427 23.64 29.96 -26.30
C TRP A 427 23.32 28.49 -26.54
N PHE A 428 24.34 27.61 -26.55
CA PHE A 428 24.17 26.16 -26.72
C PHE A 428 23.27 25.78 -27.92
N THR A 429 23.43 26.48 -29.04
CA THR A 429 22.51 26.42 -30.21
C THR A 429 22.22 24.99 -30.67
N ARG A 430 23.25 24.11 -30.68
CA ARG A 430 23.09 22.69 -31.04
C ARG A 430 22.18 21.95 -30.06
N GLY A 431 22.36 22.18 -28.76
CA GLY A 431 21.51 21.59 -27.73
C GLY A 431 20.07 22.09 -27.78
N MET A 432 19.84 23.35 -28.18
CA MET A 432 18.47 23.87 -28.36
C MET A 432 17.72 23.14 -29.49
N TRP A 433 18.38 22.88 -30.62
CA TRP A 433 17.77 22.08 -31.70
C TRP A 433 17.53 20.62 -31.32
N ALA A 434 18.49 20.01 -30.62
CA ALA A 434 18.34 18.65 -30.10
C ALA A 434 17.17 18.55 -29.12
N MET A 435 16.97 19.58 -28.29
CA MET A 435 15.87 19.66 -27.34
C MET A 435 14.49 19.78 -28.01
N ILE A 436 14.38 20.55 -29.10
CA ILE A 436 13.14 20.61 -29.89
C ILE A 436 12.81 19.22 -30.44
N ALA A 437 13.81 18.52 -31.00
CA ALA A 437 13.61 17.19 -31.55
C ALA A 437 13.21 16.16 -30.47
N SER A 438 13.89 16.15 -29.32
CA SER A 438 13.57 15.23 -28.21
C SER A 438 12.19 15.54 -27.60
N SER A 439 11.80 16.81 -27.54
CA SER A 439 10.49 17.25 -27.06
C SER A 439 9.35 16.78 -27.98
N ILE A 440 9.53 16.87 -29.30
CA ILE A 440 8.57 16.33 -30.28
C ILE A 440 8.50 14.80 -30.15
N ALA A 441 9.65 14.14 -30.04
CA ALA A 441 9.71 12.69 -29.85
C ALA A 441 8.99 12.26 -28.56
N LEU A 442 9.12 13.02 -27.46
CA LEU A 442 8.45 12.74 -26.18
C LEU A 442 6.93 12.79 -26.31
N VAL A 443 6.40 13.78 -27.03
CA VAL A 443 4.96 13.93 -27.28
C VAL A 443 4.42 12.73 -28.04
N ILE A 444 5.10 12.34 -29.12
CA ILE A 444 4.72 11.19 -29.96
C ILE A 444 4.82 9.89 -29.15
N TRP A 445 5.91 9.69 -28.41
CA TRP A 445 6.15 8.49 -27.61
C TRP A 445 5.14 8.36 -26.48
N SER A 446 4.83 9.46 -25.78
CA SER A 446 3.82 9.49 -24.70
C SER A 446 2.43 9.11 -25.22
N ALA A 447 2.07 9.57 -26.43
CA ALA A 447 0.81 9.18 -27.08
C ALA A 447 0.78 7.68 -27.44
N ALA A 448 1.86 7.18 -28.05
CA ALA A 448 1.99 5.77 -28.43
C ALA A 448 1.93 4.84 -27.20
N LEU A 449 2.70 5.16 -26.16
CA LEU A 449 2.74 4.38 -24.92
C LEU A 449 1.39 4.40 -24.20
N SER A 450 0.71 5.56 -24.18
CA SER A 450 -0.64 5.68 -23.62
C SER A 450 -1.64 4.76 -24.34
N TYR A 451 -1.55 4.66 -25.66
CA TYR A 451 -2.37 3.74 -26.45
C TYR A 451 -2.08 2.27 -26.09
N VAL A 452 -0.80 1.89 -26.01
CA VAL A 452 -0.39 0.51 -25.66
C VAL A 452 -0.84 0.14 -24.25
N VAL A 453 -0.64 1.01 -23.26
CA VAL A 453 -1.08 0.79 -21.88
C VAL A 453 -2.60 0.63 -21.81
N ARG A 454 -3.37 1.49 -22.49
CA ARG A 454 -4.83 1.37 -22.57
C ARG A 454 -5.26 0.06 -23.21
N ARG A 455 -4.63 -0.33 -24.32
CA ARG A 455 -4.90 -1.60 -25.01
C ARG A 455 -4.61 -2.80 -24.11
N SER A 456 -3.52 -2.77 -23.36
CA SER A 456 -3.15 -3.83 -22.40
C SER A 456 -4.15 -3.93 -21.24
N ARG A 457 -4.59 -2.78 -20.68
CA ARG A 457 -5.64 -2.74 -19.66
C ARG A 457 -6.97 -3.30 -20.18
N ALA A 458 -7.39 -2.89 -21.38
CA ALA A 458 -8.63 -3.40 -22.01
C ALA A 458 -8.57 -4.91 -22.32
N LYS A 459 -7.42 -5.42 -22.79
CA LYS A 459 -7.22 -6.87 -22.98
C LYS A 459 -7.33 -7.64 -21.65
N ARG A 460 -6.77 -7.10 -20.56
CA ARG A 460 -6.83 -7.72 -19.23
C ARG A 460 -8.25 -7.71 -18.66
N ALA A 461 -8.98 -6.60 -18.81
CA ALA A 461 -10.39 -6.52 -18.42
C ALA A 461 -11.21 -7.61 -19.12
N LYS A 462 -11.03 -7.78 -20.45
CA LYS A 462 -11.70 -8.85 -21.21
C LYS A 462 -11.31 -10.26 -20.78
N VAL A 463 -10.08 -10.50 -20.31
CA VAL A 463 -9.64 -11.81 -19.79
C VAL A 463 -10.18 -12.06 -18.38
N GLY A 464 -10.23 -11.03 -17.53
CA GLY A 464 -10.86 -11.08 -16.22
C GLY A 464 -12.36 -11.35 -16.33
N GLU A 465 -13.05 -10.60 -17.19
CA GLU A 465 -14.44 -10.86 -17.56
C GLU A 465 -14.60 -12.28 -18.09
N ARG A 466 -13.77 -12.75 -19.03
CA ARG A 466 -13.86 -14.15 -19.51
C ARG A 466 -13.61 -15.20 -18.44
N ARG A 467 -12.78 -14.94 -17.42
CA ARG A 467 -12.57 -15.85 -16.28
C ARG A 467 -13.76 -15.84 -15.33
N ILE A 468 -14.35 -14.68 -15.08
CA ILE A 468 -15.58 -14.52 -14.29
C ILE A 468 -16.77 -15.14 -15.03
N PHE A 469 -16.87 -14.93 -16.34
CA PHE A 469 -17.87 -15.56 -17.20
C PHE A 469 -17.63 -17.06 -17.36
N ALA A 470 -16.39 -17.55 -17.32
CA ALA A 470 -16.08 -18.98 -17.35
C ALA A 470 -16.31 -19.67 -16.00
N SER A 471 -16.07 -18.98 -14.88
CA SER A 471 -16.46 -19.48 -13.56
C SER A 471 -17.98 -19.43 -13.38
N ALA A 472 -18.64 -18.39 -13.90
CA ALA A 472 -20.09 -18.28 -13.93
C ALA A 472 -20.73 -19.26 -14.91
N SER A 473 -20.13 -19.53 -16.08
CA SER A 473 -20.65 -20.48 -17.06
C SER A 473 -20.35 -21.94 -16.71
N GLY A 474 -19.28 -22.20 -15.95
CA GLY A 474 -19.03 -23.49 -15.28
C GLY A 474 -20.01 -23.78 -14.14
N GLN A 475 -20.64 -22.75 -13.57
CA GLN A 475 -21.75 -22.87 -12.61
C GLN A 475 -23.14 -22.78 -13.29
N ALA A 476 -23.22 -22.37 -14.55
CA ALA A 476 -24.48 -22.20 -15.29
C ALA A 476 -25.00 -23.49 -15.97
N HIS A 477 -24.55 -24.66 -15.52
CA HIS A 477 -25.26 -25.93 -15.72
C HIS A 477 -25.85 -26.40 -14.39
N ASN A 478 -26.68 -25.56 -13.78
CA ASN A 478 -27.81 -25.94 -12.94
C ASN A 478 -28.68 -24.70 -12.74
N GLY A 479 -29.66 -24.52 -13.64
CA GLY A 479 -30.64 -23.45 -13.50
C GLY A 479 -31.54 -23.70 -12.30
N GLN A 480 -31.42 -22.89 -11.25
CA GLN A 480 -32.49 -22.61 -10.28
C GLN A 480 -32.40 -21.16 -9.80
N PRO A 481 -33.52 -20.44 -9.65
CA PRO A 481 -33.53 -19.10 -9.07
C PRO A 481 -33.29 -19.21 -7.55
N ALA A 482 -32.62 -18.21 -6.98
CA ALA A 482 -32.46 -18.04 -5.53
C ALA A 482 -33.82 -18.11 -4.84
N ARG A 483 -34.01 -19.08 -3.95
CA ARG A 483 -35.24 -19.27 -3.19
C ARG A 483 -34.92 -19.56 -1.73
N SER A 484 -35.69 -18.93 -0.85
CA SER A 484 -35.81 -19.21 0.57
C SER A 484 -35.83 -20.72 0.86
N PHE A 485 -35.15 -21.12 1.94
CA PHE A 485 -35.06 -22.52 2.35
C PHE A 485 -35.82 -22.72 3.67
N VAL A 486 -36.78 -23.65 3.66
CA VAL A 486 -37.55 -24.06 4.84
C VAL A 486 -36.95 -25.36 5.35
N ILE A 487 -36.55 -25.41 6.62
CA ILE A 487 -36.14 -26.65 7.29
C ILE A 487 -37.41 -27.30 7.88
N GLN A 488 -37.76 -28.51 7.41
CA GLN A 488 -38.83 -29.33 7.99
C GLN A 488 -38.24 -30.57 8.68
N PRO A 489 -38.86 -31.07 9.77
CA PRO A 489 -38.45 -32.32 10.39
C PRO A 489 -38.71 -33.52 9.44
N PRO A 490 -37.91 -34.60 9.52
CA PRO A 490 -38.13 -35.80 8.70
C PRO A 490 -39.44 -36.50 9.11
N SER A 491 -40.24 -36.93 8.12
CA SER A 491 -41.46 -37.69 8.34
C SER A 491 -41.17 -39.17 8.71
N PRO A 492 -42.01 -39.81 9.55
CA PRO A 492 -41.87 -41.22 9.88
C PRO A 492 -42.32 -42.11 8.70
N THR A 493 -41.63 -43.25 8.53
CA THR A 493 -41.62 -44.12 7.35
C THR A 493 -42.83 -45.05 7.14
N SER A 494 -43.20 -45.23 5.86
CA SER A 494 -43.69 -46.46 5.14
C SER A 494 -45.16 -46.94 5.28
N PRO A 495 -45.72 -47.85 4.41
CA PRO A 495 -45.54 -48.11 2.97
C PRO A 495 -46.87 -48.32 2.15
N GLN A 496 -46.76 -48.49 0.82
CA GLN A 496 -47.68 -49.16 -0.15
C GLN A 496 -48.90 -48.45 -0.82
N ILE A 497 -48.84 -48.48 -2.17
CA ILE A 497 -49.85 -48.85 -3.20
C ILE A 497 -51.24 -48.16 -3.24
N GLY A 498 -51.50 -47.45 -4.34
CA GLY A 498 -52.71 -47.65 -5.17
C GLY A 498 -53.85 -46.61 -5.14
N HIS A 499 -54.11 -46.03 -6.31
CA HIS A 499 -55.39 -45.52 -6.86
C HIS A 499 -56.09 -44.25 -6.30
N GLU A 500 -56.16 -43.23 -7.17
CA GLU A 500 -57.22 -42.19 -7.28
C GLU A 500 -58.59 -42.79 -7.75
N PRO A 501 -59.75 -42.07 -7.80
CA PRO A 501 -59.97 -40.60 -7.73
C PRO A 501 -61.21 -40.06 -6.96
N SER A 502 -61.21 -38.73 -6.78
CA SER A 502 -62.34 -37.76 -6.84
C SER A 502 -63.41 -37.61 -5.72
N SER A 503 -63.33 -36.43 -5.09
CA SER A 503 -64.37 -35.39 -4.94
C SER A 503 -65.17 -35.21 -3.63
N VAL A 504 -65.19 -33.92 -3.25
CA VAL A 504 -66.16 -33.15 -2.42
C VAL A 504 -65.82 -32.86 -0.95
N TRP A 505 -65.60 -31.55 -0.75
CA TRP A 505 -65.34 -30.69 0.40
C TRP A 505 -66.20 -30.88 1.67
N SER A 506 -65.57 -30.80 2.86
CA SER A 506 -66.01 -29.92 3.97
C SER A 506 -64.95 -29.74 5.10
N ILE A 507 -64.47 -28.49 5.16
CA ILE A 507 -63.97 -27.60 6.24
C ILE A 507 -63.88 -28.11 7.70
N ARG A 508 -62.67 -28.00 8.29
CA ARG A 508 -62.30 -27.33 9.58
C ARG A 508 -60.77 -27.32 9.76
N CYS A 509 -60.13 -26.15 9.60
CA CYS A 509 -59.42 -25.35 10.64
C CYS A 509 -58.31 -26.09 11.42
N ASP A 510 -57.03 -25.81 11.17
CA ASP A 510 -56.23 -24.82 11.91
C ASP A 510 -54.73 -24.77 11.51
N ALA A 511 -54.22 -23.53 11.44
CA ALA A 511 -52.82 -23.06 11.49
C ALA A 511 -51.76 -23.58 10.48
N MET A 512 -51.57 -22.85 9.38
CA MET A 512 -50.24 -22.73 8.76
C MET A 512 -49.34 -21.87 9.67
N SER A 513 -48.55 -22.47 10.56
CA SER A 513 -47.59 -21.76 11.41
C SER A 513 -46.51 -21.10 10.53
N GLN A 514 -46.43 -19.77 10.54
CA GLN A 514 -45.38 -19.02 9.83
C GLN A 514 -43.99 -19.42 10.36
N PRO A 515 -42.99 -19.70 9.50
CA PRO A 515 -41.65 -20.09 9.95
C PRO A 515 -40.95 -18.98 10.74
N PHE A 516 -40.13 -19.33 11.74
CA PHE A 516 -39.22 -18.42 12.43
C PHE A 516 -38.14 -17.93 11.47
N ARG A 517 -38.13 -16.64 11.18
CA ARG A 517 -37.21 -16.01 10.23
C ARG A 517 -35.95 -15.56 10.95
N LEU A 518 -34.89 -16.34 10.91
CA LEU A 518 -33.60 -16.01 11.52
C LEU A 518 -32.62 -15.49 10.46
N ALA A 519 -32.10 -14.29 10.64
CA ALA A 519 -31.03 -13.76 9.79
C ALA A 519 -29.65 -14.07 10.37
N VAL A 520 -28.79 -14.71 9.58
CA VAL A 520 -27.38 -14.96 9.89
C VAL A 520 -26.54 -13.83 9.30
N LEU A 521 -25.95 -13.04 10.18
CA LEU A 521 -25.04 -11.95 9.85
C LEU A 521 -23.62 -12.49 9.73
N GLU A 522 -23.14 -12.61 8.49
CA GLU A 522 -21.82 -13.15 8.18
C GLU A 522 -20.74 -12.07 8.41
N CYS A 523 -20.02 -12.21 9.52
CA CYS A 523 -18.99 -11.27 9.98
C CYS A 523 -17.58 -11.61 9.48
N ASP A 524 -17.44 -12.63 8.62
CA ASP A 524 -16.21 -13.04 7.95
C ASP A 524 -16.52 -14.04 6.81
N THR A 525 -15.51 -14.42 6.06
CA THR A 525 -15.55 -15.54 5.11
C THR A 525 -14.69 -16.69 5.66
N PRO A 526 -15.14 -17.95 5.60
CA PRO A 526 -14.32 -19.09 6.00
C PRO A 526 -13.00 -19.17 5.24
N VAL A 527 -12.02 -19.91 5.77
CA VAL A 527 -10.77 -20.15 5.03
C VAL A 527 -11.08 -20.93 3.73
N PRO A 528 -10.32 -20.76 2.63
CA PRO A 528 -10.69 -21.30 1.32
C PRO A 528 -11.01 -22.80 1.30
N ALA A 529 -10.28 -23.61 2.09
CA ALA A 529 -10.53 -25.04 2.21
C ALA A 529 -11.90 -25.36 2.85
N VAL A 530 -12.33 -24.54 3.82
CA VAL A 530 -13.63 -24.67 4.48
C VAL A 530 -14.73 -24.14 3.58
N GLU A 531 -14.53 -22.99 2.93
CA GLU A 531 -15.53 -22.43 2.01
C GLU A 531 -15.85 -23.39 0.85
N GLN A 532 -14.82 -24.05 0.30
CA GLN A 532 -14.98 -25.02 -0.78
C GLN A 532 -15.78 -26.26 -0.37
N ASP A 533 -15.66 -26.71 0.87
CA ASP A 533 -16.24 -27.97 1.35
C ASP A 533 -17.56 -27.79 2.13
N ARG A 534 -17.66 -26.72 2.92
CA ARG A 534 -18.79 -26.44 3.82
C ARG A 534 -19.65 -25.24 3.40
N GLY A 535 -19.16 -24.38 2.50
CA GLY A 535 -19.82 -23.14 2.11
C GLY A 535 -19.50 -21.96 3.04
N THR A 536 -20.34 -20.93 3.02
CA THR A 536 -20.22 -19.74 3.86
C THR A 536 -20.67 -20.03 5.30
N TYR A 537 -20.47 -19.10 6.25
CA TYR A 537 -20.88 -19.32 7.64
C TYR A 537 -22.39 -19.55 7.76
N GLY A 538 -23.20 -18.94 6.90
CA GLY A 538 -24.63 -19.22 6.80
C GLY A 538 -24.95 -20.69 6.53
N GLU A 539 -24.21 -21.34 5.62
CA GLU A 539 -24.37 -22.79 5.40
C GLU A 539 -23.87 -23.63 6.58
N VAL A 540 -22.78 -23.22 7.24
CA VAL A 540 -22.26 -23.89 8.45
C VAL A 540 -23.29 -23.84 9.59
N PHE A 541 -23.85 -22.66 9.88
CA PHE A 541 -24.90 -22.52 10.89
C PHE A 541 -26.18 -23.26 10.52
N ARG A 542 -26.56 -23.27 9.23
CA ARG A 542 -27.70 -24.07 8.76
C ARG A 542 -27.54 -25.56 9.10
N GLN A 543 -26.35 -26.12 8.86
CA GLN A 543 -26.07 -27.52 9.18
C GLN A 543 -26.09 -27.78 10.69
N LEU A 544 -25.50 -26.88 11.48
CA LEU A 544 -25.50 -26.97 12.94
C LEU A 544 -26.93 -26.94 13.51
N LEU A 545 -27.72 -25.93 13.13
CA LEU A 545 -29.08 -25.76 13.62
C LEU A 545 -30.01 -26.89 13.13
N ALA A 546 -29.80 -27.43 11.93
CA ALA A 546 -30.55 -28.60 11.48
C ALA A 546 -30.28 -29.84 12.37
N LYS A 547 -29.05 -30.03 12.85
CA LYS A 547 -28.73 -31.09 13.82
C LYS A 547 -29.38 -30.82 15.17
N GLY A 548 -29.28 -29.58 15.67
CA GLY A 548 -29.90 -29.20 16.94
C GLY A 548 -31.42 -29.40 16.95
N LEU A 549 -32.09 -29.13 15.82
CA LEU A 549 -33.55 -29.26 15.66
C LEU A 549 -34.04 -30.69 15.88
N VAL A 550 -33.21 -31.70 15.57
CA VAL A 550 -33.51 -33.13 15.81
C VAL A 550 -33.66 -33.43 17.29
N ASP A 551 -33.03 -32.64 18.17
CA ASP A 551 -32.96 -32.89 19.61
C ASP A 551 -33.80 -31.92 20.44
N VAL A 552 -34.38 -30.87 19.85
CA VAL A 552 -35.29 -29.94 20.54
C VAL A 552 -36.51 -30.71 21.07
N GLY A 553 -37.01 -30.42 22.29
CA GLY A 553 -38.16 -31.12 22.88
C GLY A 553 -39.40 -31.20 21.96
N GLN A 554 -40.19 -32.28 22.08
CA GLN A 554 -41.35 -32.53 21.21
C GLN A 554 -42.36 -31.37 21.22
N GLU A 555 -42.50 -30.68 22.36
CA GLU A 555 -43.31 -29.47 22.57
C GLU A 555 -42.93 -28.30 21.64
N TRP A 556 -41.67 -28.22 21.20
CA TRP A 556 -41.19 -27.20 20.27
C TRP A 556 -41.18 -27.69 18.83
N ARG A 557 -41.17 -29.01 18.58
CA ARG A 557 -41.12 -29.59 17.23
C ARG A 557 -42.43 -29.46 16.46
N GLU A 558 -43.57 -29.51 17.15
CA GLU A 558 -44.89 -29.34 16.54
C GLU A 558 -45.10 -27.87 16.13
N GLY A 559 -44.79 -27.54 14.88
CA GLY A 559 -44.97 -26.20 14.31
C GLY A 559 -43.69 -25.36 14.16
N ALA A 560 -42.53 -25.84 14.63
CA ALA A 560 -41.25 -25.17 14.38
C ALA A 560 -40.79 -25.37 12.93
N GLN A 561 -41.07 -24.38 12.09
CA GLN A 561 -40.37 -24.20 10.83
C GLN A 561 -39.33 -23.10 11.03
N LEU A 562 -38.05 -23.36 10.73
CA LEU A 562 -37.00 -22.34 10.75
C LEU A 562 -36.65 -21.95 9.31
N SER A 563 -36.69 -20.65 9.03
CA SER A 563 -36.26 -20.05 7.77
C SER A 563 -35.00 -19.23 8.03
N LEU A 564 -33.92 -19.52 7.32
CA LEU A 564 -32.64 -18.84 7.45
C LEU A 564 -32.40 -17.92 6.25
N SER A 565 -32.03 -16.67 6.52
CA SER A 565 -31.46 -15.74 5.53
C SER A 565 -30.00 -15.44 5.88
N LYS A 566 -29.16 -15.16 4.88
CA LYS A 566 -27.75 -14.80 5.08
C LYS A 566 -27.48 -13.39 4.58
N TRP A 567 -26.66 -12.66 5.31
CA TRP A 567 -26.38 -11.24 5.08
C TRP A 567 -24.88 -11.00 5.19
N ASP A 568 -24.25 -10.53 4.11
CA ASP A 568 -22.82 -10.20 4.09
C ASP A 568 -22.60 -8.82 4.71
N VAL A 569 -22.14 -8.83 5.97
CA VAL A 569 -21.90 -7.60 6.73
C VAL A 569 -20.53 -6.99 6.41
N VAL A 570 -19.57 -7.79 5.93
CA VAL A 570 -18.18 -7.35 5.77
C VAL A 570 -17.97 -6.64 4.43
N THR A 571 -18.43 -7.25 3.34
CA THR A 571 -18.18 -6.74 1.98
C THR A 571 -19.35 -5.91 1.49
N ALA A 572 -20.57 -6.42 1.63
CA ALA A 572 -21.78 -5.76 1.15
C ALA A 572 -22.36 -4.77 2.18
N GLN A 573 -22.06 -4.95 3.47
CA GLN A 573 -22.64 -4.16 4.58
C GLN A 573 -24.17 -4.16 4.56
N GLU A 574 -24.75 -5.32 4.26
CA GLU A 574 -26.19 -5.52 4.21
C GLU A 574 -26.70 -5.93 5.60
N PHE A 575 -27.83 -5.35 5.99
CA PHE A 575 -28.49 -5.62 7.26
C PHE A 575 -29.99 -5.86 7.03
N PRO A 576 -30.61 -6.82 7.72
CA PRO A 576 -32.04 -7.05 7.61
C PRO A 576 -32.83 -5.91 8.24
N ASP A 577 -33.94 -5.55 7.60
CA ASP A 577 -34.95 -4.73 8.26
C ASP A 577 -35.59 -5.50 9.40
N ALA A 578 -35.87 -4.81 10.52
CA ALA A 578 -36.36 -5.47 11.73
C ALA A 578 -37.66 -6.24 11.47
N ASP A 579 -38.54 -5.77 10.58
CA ASP A 579 -39.84 -6.40 10.28
C ASP A 579 -39.71 -7.68 9.42
N GLU A 580 -38.60 -7.84 8.71
CA GLU A 580 -38.33 -8.99 7.83
C GLU A 580 -37.86 -10.23 8.59
N VAL A 581 -37.44 -10.08 9.85
CA VAL A 581 -36.83 -11.13 10.66
C VAL A 581 -37.51 -11.24 12.03
N ASP A 582 -37.46 -12.43 12.61
CA ASP A 582 -37.93 -12.69 13.97
C ASP A 582 -36.76 -12.72 14.97
N GLY A 583 -35.52 -12.84 14.49
CA GLY A 583 -34.28 -12.75 15.29
C GLY A 583 -33.04 -12.66 14.40
N ILE A 584 -31.89 -12.39 15.00
CA ILE A 584 -30.59 -12.34 14.30
C ILE A 584 -29.53 -13.21 14.99
N LEU A 585 -28.60 -13.76 14.21
CA LEU A 585 -27.45 -14.54 14.66
C LEU A 585 -26.16 -13.95 14.06
N LEU A 586 -25.20 -13.57 14.89
CA LEU A 586 -23.90 -13.03 14.47
C LEU A 586 -22.83 -14.12 14.50
N SER A 587 -22.17 -14.33 13.36
CA SER A 587 -21.09 -15.30 13.24
C SER A 587 -19.79 -14.86 13.93
N GLY A 588 -18.85 -15.80 14.08
CA GLY A 588 -17.47 -15.49 14.41
C GLY A 588 -16.74 -14.71 13.30
N SER A 589 -15.54 -14.22 13.61
CA SER A 589 -14.71 -13.47 12.67
C SER A 589 -13.23 -13.51 13.04
N LYS A 590 -12.35 -13.46 12.02
CA LYS A 590 -10.90 -13.24 12.21
C LYS A 590 -10.53 -11.80 12.60
N HIS A 591 -11.47 -10.86 12.49
CA HIS A 591 -11.28 -9.44 12.77
C HIS A 591 -11.30 -9.15 14.28
N CYS A 592 -10.60 -8.09 14.73
CA CYS A 592 -10.65 -7.67 16.13
C CYS A 592 -11.97 -6.94 16.44
N ALA A 593 -12.73 -7.39 17.44
CA ALA A 593 -14.07 -6.85 17.73
C ALA A 593 -14.07 -5.42 18.30
N PHE A 594 -12.97 -5.00 18.92
CA PHE A 594 -12.77 -3.63 19.40
C PHE A 594 -12.07 -2.73 18.36
N GLY A 595 -11.87 -3.23 17.13
CA GLY A 595 -11.38 -2.40 16.03
C GLY A 595 -12.37 -1.31 15.64
N ASP A 596 -11.85 -0.18 15.13
CA ASP A 596 -12.66 0.98 14.74
C ASP A 596 -13.13 0.95 13.28
N ASN A 597 -13.10 -0.23 12.64
CA ASN A 597 -13.52 -0.44 11.25
C ASN A 597 -14.96 0.05 11.00
N ALA A 598 -15.24 0.59 9.81
CA ALA A 598 -16.52 1.24 9.54
C ALA A 598 -17.68 0.24 9.58
N TRP A 599 -17.49 -0.94 8.97
CA TRP A 599 -18.47 -2.02 9.04
C TRP A 599 -18.64 -2.57 10.47
N ILE A 600 -17.57 -2.60 11.29
CA ILE A 600 -17.67 -3.03 12.70
C ILE A 600 -18.47 -2.01 13.51
N ARG A 601 -18.20 -0.71 13.35
CA ARG A 601 -19.00 0.34 14.00
C ARG A 601 -20.44 0.33 13.51
N GLY A 602 -20.65 0.14 12.20
CA GLY A 602 -21.96 -0.02 11.60
C GLY A 602 -22.71 -1.22 12.17
N LEU A 603 -22.04 -2.36 12.32
CA LEU A 603 -22.60 -3.56 12.94
C LEU A 603 -22.89 -3.36 14.43
N VAL A 604 -21.98 -2.75 15.21
CA VAL A 604 -22.20 -2.43 16.63
C VAL A 604 -23.40 -1.51 16.78
N GLU A 605 -23.49 -0.48 15.94
CA GLU A 605 -24.61 0.46 15.95
C GLU A 605 -25.92 -0.20 15.52
N PHE A 606 -25.89 -1.02 14.46
CA PHE A 606 -27.03 -1.83 14.04
C PHE A 606 -27.53 -2.73 15.17
N VAL A 607 -26.64 -3.48 15.82
CA VAL A 607 -26.97 -4.37 16.94
C VAL A 607 -27.54 -3.57 18.11
N ARG A 608 -26.95 -2.42 18.44
CA ARG A 608 -27.45 -1.51 19.48
C ARG A 608 -28.88 -1.05 19.17
N VAL A 609 -29.11 -0.54 17.97
CA VAL A 609 -30.44 -0.09 17.51
C VAL A 609 -31.43 -1.24 17.46
N PHE A 610 -31.03 -2.42 16.99
CA PHE A 610 -31.90 -3.60 16.92
C PHE A 610 -32.34 -4.06 18.32
N LEU A 611 -31.40 -4.09 19.28
CA LEU A 611 -31.66 -4.44 20.68
C LEU A 611 -32.55 -3.41 21.40
N GLU A 612 -32.49 -2.14 21.01
CA GLU A 612 -33.30 -1.05 21.57
C GLU A 612 -34.71 -0.97 20.96
N THR A 613 -34.82 -1.14 19.63
CA THR A 613 -36.05 -0.88 18.88
C THR A 613 -36.87 -2.12 18.60
N ALA A 614 -36.25 -3.20 18.10
CA ALA A 614 -36.97 -4.39 17.65
C ALA A 614 -37.40 -5.29 18.82
N LYS A 615 -36.60 -5.31 19.91
CA LYS A 615 -36.78 -6.20 21.07
C LYS A 615 -36.93 -7.69 20.67
N LYS A 616 -36.21 -8.10 19.63
CA LYS A 616 -36.17 -9.48 19.11
C LYS A 616 -34.94 -10.21 19.63
N PRO A 617 -34.95 -11.55 19.70
CA PRO A 617 -33.82 -12.32 20.17
C PRO A 617 -32.58 -12.13 19.28
N VAL A 618 -31.42 -11.99 19.93
CA VAL A 618 -30.11 -11.86 19.31
C VAL A 618 -29.18 -12.97 19.81
N VAL A 619 -28.58 -13.69 18.87
CA VAL A 619 -27.58 -14.72 19.14
C VAL A 619 -26.21 -14.26 18.66
N GLY A 620 -25.16 -14.48 19.45
CA GLY A 620 -23.79 -14.09 19.06
C GLY A 620 -22.74 -15.16 19.36
N ILE A 621 -21.91 -15.46 18.37
CA ILE A 621 -20.87 -16.49 18.45
C ILE A 621 -19.48 -15.86 18.28
N CYS A 622 -18.58 -16.10 19.23
CA CYS A 622 -17.20 -15.59 19.27
C CYS A 622 -17.12 -14.07 19.03
N PHE A 623 -16.84 -13.63 17.80
CA PHE A 623 -16.89 -12.21 17.44
C PHE A 623 -18.27 -11.60 17.67
N GLY A 624 -19.36 -12.32 17.33
CA GLY A 624 -20.72 -11.87 17.59
C GLY A 624 -21.00 -11.63 19.08
N HIS A 625 -20.51 -12.51 19.96
CA HIS A 625 -20.58 -12.33 21.42
C HIS A 625 -19.90 -11.02 21.85
N GLN A 626 -18.71 -10.75 21.31
CA GLN A 626 -17.94 -9.55 21.61
C GLN A 626 -18.63 -8.27 21.10
N ILE A 627 -19.21 -8.31 19.90
CA ILE A 627 -19.95 -7.19 19.32
C ILE A 627 -21.20 -6.86 20.14
N ILE A 628 -21.96 -7.86 20.59
CA ILE A 628 -23.12 -7.64 21.45
C ILE A 628 -22.70 -7.05 22.79
N GLY A 629 -21.64 -7.57 23.42
CA GLY A 629 -21.06 -6.99 24.63
C GLY A 629 -20.68 -5.51 24.44
N ARG A 630 -20.01 -5.19 23.33
CA ARG A 630 -19.63 -3.82 22.97
C ARG A 630 -20.84 -2.91 22.71
N ALA A 631 -21.87 -3.41 22.02
CA ALA A 631 -23.10 -2.67 21.75
C ALA A 631 -23.85 -2.29 23.04
N LEU A 632 -23.71 -3.11 24.08
CA LEU A 632 -24.27 -2.88 25.41
C LEU A 632 -23.32 -2.15 26.38
N GLY A 633 -22.18 -1.67 25.88
CA GLY A 633 -21.24 -0.84 26.64
C GLY A 633 -20.21 -1.60 27.48
N ALA A 634 -20.08 -2.92 27.36
CA ALA A 634 -19.00 -3.66 28.01
C ALA A 634 -17.64 -3.38 27.36
N ARG A 635 -16.57 -3.46 28.16
CA ARG A 635 -15.20 -3.39 27.62
C ARG A 635 -14.86 -4.68 26.89
N VAL A 636 -14.37 -4.54 25.66
CA VAL A 636 -13.86 -5.63 24.84
C VAL A 636 -12.41 -5.34 24.51
N ALA A 637 -11.52 -6.29 24.78
CA ALA A 637 -10.09 -6.16 24.53
C ALA A 637 -9.46 -7.54 24.29
N LYS A 638 -8.14 -7.58 24.07
CA LYS A 638 -7.41 -8.85 24.07
C LYS A 638 -7.50 -9.50 25.45
N SER A 639 -7.77 -10.80 25.47
CA SER A 639 -7.81 -11.60 26.68
C SER A 639 -6.46 -11.53 27.40
N PRO A 640 -6.45 -11.24 28.72
CA PRO A 640 -5.24 -11.32 29.53
C PRO A 640 -4.69 -12.75 29.62
N GLY A 641 -5.54 -13.78 29.41
CA GLY A 641 -5.16 -15.19 29.38
C GLY A 641 -4.54 -15.67 28.06
N GLY A 642 -4.44 -14.80 27.04
CA GLY A 642 -3.86 -15.14 25.74
C GLY A 642 -4.87 -15.78 24.78
N TRP A 643 -4.39 -16.67 23.92
CA TRP A 643 -5.23 -17.39 22.94
C TRP A 643 -5.96 -18.56 23.61
N GLU A 644 -7.24 -18.75 23.28
CA GLU A 644 -7.94 -20.02 23.44
C GLU A 644 -8.18 -20.62 22.05
N ILE A 645 -7.76 -21.86 21.87
CA ILE A 645 -7.82 -22.59 20.60
C ILE A 645 -8.29 -24.03 20.83
N SER A 646 -8.94 -24.60 19.82
CA SER A 646 -9.39 -26.00 19.81
C SER A 646 -10.36 -26.32 20.95
N VAL A 647 -10.71 -27.59 21.13
CA VAL A 647 -11.63 -28.01 22.19
C VAL A 647 -11.04 -27.65 23.56
N ASP A 648 -11.73 -26.78 24.29
CA ASP A 648 -11.36 -26.39 25.65
C ASP A 648 -12.53 -26.54 26.61
N HIS A 649 -12.19 -26.71 27.89
CA HIS A 649 -13.15 -26.97 28.96
C HIS A 649 -13.67 -25.67 29.56
N MET A 650 -14.99 -25.57 29.71
CA MET A 650 -15.66 -24.43 30.30
C MET A 650 -16.58 -24.86 31.44
N GLU A 651 -16.41 -24.25 32.59
CA GLU A 651 -17.24 -24.42 33.78
C GLU A 651 -18.47 -23.51 33.67
N MET A 652 -19.67 -24.07 33.84
CA MET A 652 -20.91 -23.31 33.74
C MET A 652 -21.25 -22.63 35.07
N SER A 653 -21.71 -21.39 35.00
CA SER A 653 -22.31 -20.68 36.13
C SER A 653 -23.64 -21.33 36.54
N ASP A 654 -24.21 -20.94 37.69
CA ASP A 654 -25.52 -21.46 38.10
C ASP A 654 -26.60 -21.23 37.05
N GLU A 655 -26.57 -20.08 36.36
CA GLU A 655 -27.51 -19.80 35.28
C GLU A 655 -27.18 -20.59 34.01
N GLY A 656 -25.89 -20.76 33.68
CA GLY A 656 -25.46 -21.64 32.59
C GLY A 656 -25.94 -23.08 32.78
N ARG A 657 -25.85 -23.60 34.01
CA ARG A 657 -26.34 -24.95 34.35
C ARG A 657 -27.84 -25.08 34.19
N ARG A 658 -28.61 -24.06 34.57
CA ARG A 658 -30.07 -24.05 34.38
C ARG A 658 -30.46 -24.03 32.90
N LEU A 659 -29.79 -23.18 32.11
CA LEU A 659 -30.10 -23.01 30.69
C LEU A 659 -29.69 -24.25 29.87
N LEU A 660 -28.48 -24.75 30.10
CA LEU A 660 -27.86 -25.80 29.27
C LEU A 660 -28.13 -27.21 29.79
N GLY A 661 -28.45 -27.36 31.08
CA GLY A 661 -28.69 -28.67 31.71
C GLY A 661 -27.41 -29.45 32.03
N VAL A 662 -26.23 -28.85 31.89
CA VAL A 662 -24.92 -29.48 32.12
C VAL A 662 -24.03 -28.63 33.02
N ALA A 663 -23.16 -29.28 33.79
CA ALA A 663 -22.22 -28.61 34.70
C ALA A 663 -21.06 -27.91 33.96
N SER A 664 -20.68 -28.44 32.80
CA SER A 664 -19.56 -27.98 32.00
C SER A 664 -19.82 -28.23 30.52
N LEU A 665 -19.12 -27.51 29.64
CA LEU A 665 -19.12 -27.70 28.20
C LEU A 665 -17.69 -27.83 27.67
N ASN A 666 -17.50 -28.64 26.64
CA ASN A 666 -16.29 -28.68 25.84
C ASN A 666 -16.61 -28.20 24.43
N LEU A 667 -16.03 -27.07 24.02
CA LEU A 667 -16.27 -26.50 22.70
C LEU A 667 -14.97 -26.06 22.03
N HIS A 668 -14.97 -26.08 20.70
CA HIS A 668 -13.93 -25.45 19.90
C HIS A 668 -13.82 -23.95 20.18
N GLN A 669 -12.65 -23.51 20.62
CA GLN A 669 -12.26 -22.12 20.78
C GLN A 669 -11.40 -21.67 19.58
N MET A 670 -11.51 -20.40 19.22
CA MET A 670 -10.63 -19.75 18.24
C MET A 670 -10.68 -18.24 18.44
N HIS A 671 -10.20 -17.78 19.60
CA HIS A 671 -10.24 -16.36 19.92
C HIS A 671 -9.05 -15.89 20.74
N ARG A 672 -8.75 -14.60 20.61
CA ARG A 672 -7.84 -13.85 21.46
C ARG A 672 -8.52 -12.67 22.12
N ASP A 673 -9.57 -12.14 21.50
CA ASP A 673 -10.36 -11.06 22.06
C ASP A 673 -11.41 -11.63 23.02
N ALA A 674 -11.78 -10.85 24.03
CA ALA A 674 -12.71 -11.23 25.09
C ALA A 674 -13.51 -10.02 25.57
N VAL A 675 -14.75 -10.28 26.00
CA VAL A 675 -15.54 -9.36 26.81
C VAL A 675 -14.99 -9.40 28.24
N LEU A 676 -14.71 -8.24 28.82
CA LEU A 676 -14.07 -8.13 30.14
C LEU A 676 -15.04 -7.78 31.26
N ASP A 677 -16.20 -7.22 30.92
CA ASP A 677 -17.24 -6.86 31.89
C ASP A 677 -18.58 -7.44 31.43
N VAL A 678 -19.38 -7.93 32.36
CA VAL A 678 -20.77 -8.35 32.07
C VAL A 678 -21.62 -7.08 31.93
N PRO A 679 -22.28 -6.82 30.78
CA PRO A 679 -23.15 -5.66 30.63
C PRO A 679 -24.30 -5.66 31.65
N ALA A 680 -24.79 -4.49 32.00
CA ALA A 680 -25.88 -4.35 32.97
C ALA A 680 -27.15 -5.10 32.50
N GLY A 681 -27.72 -5.92 33.38
CA GLY A 681 -28.92 -6.72 33.10
C GLY A 681 -28.66 -8.08 32.49
N LEU A 682 -27.40 -8.41 32.14
CA LEU A 682 -27.02 -9.72 31.63
C LEU A 682 -26.31 -10.54 32.71
N VAL A 683 -26.29 -11.85 32.51
CA VAL A 683 -25.56 -12.81 33.35
C VAL A 683 -24.53 -13.57 32.53
N ASN A 684 -23.40 -13.91 33.16
CA ASN A 684 -22.38 -14.75 32.55
C ASN A 684 -22.79 -16.23 32.62
N LEU A 685 -22.70 -16.94 31.50
CA LEU A 685 -23.04 -18.37 31.40
C LEU A 685 -21.92 -19.30 31.88
N GLY A 686 -20.66 -18.86 31.86
CA GLY A 686 -19.55 -19.71 32.26
C GLY A 686 -18.19 -19.06 32.15
N SER A 687 -17.16 -19.80 32.52
CA SER A 687 -15.77 -19.34 32.49
C SER A 687 -14.80 -20.47 32.17
N SER A 688 -13.63 -20.12 31.66
CA SER A 688 -12.48 -21.01 31.45
C SER A 688 -11.25 -20.44 32.18
N PRO A 689 -10.13 -21.18 32.27
CA PRO A 689 -8.91 -20.67 32.88
C PRO A 689 -8.32 -19.41 32.21
N ARG A 690 -8.59 -19.17 30.92
CA ARG A 690 -8.04 -18.02 30.17
C ARG A 690 -9.09 -16.95 29.82
N CYS A 691 -10.38 -17.23 29.96
CA CYS A 691 -11.46 -16.29 29.68
C CYS A 691 -12.56 -16.33 30.75
N ALA A 692 -12.73 -15.22 31.46
CA ALA A 692 -13.68 -15.14 32.57
C ALA A 692 -15.16 -15.13 32.13
N ILE A 693 -15.44 -14.64 30.91
CA ILE A 693 -16.80 -14.50 30.37
C ILE A 693 -16.87 -15.36 29.10
N GLN A 694 -17.51 -16.51 29.19
CA GLN A 694 -17.68 -17.44 28.05
C GLN A 694 -19.06 -17.33 27.39
N GLY A 695 -20.00 -16.59 27.98
CA GLY A 695 -21.30 -16.33 27.38
C GLY A 695 -22.10 -15.29 28.14
N LEU A 696 -22.96 -14.56 27.45
CA LEU A 696 -23.87 -13.57 28.04
C LEU A 696 -25.31 -13.97 27.76
N TYR A 697 -26.17 -13.84 28.76
CA TYR A 697 -27.56 -14.25 28.67
C TYR A 697 -28.52 -13.22 29.27
N GLU A 698 -29.63 -13.00 28.56
CA GLU A 698 -30.85 -12.32 28.99
C GLU A 698 -32.04 -13.11 28.41
N PRO A 699 -32.97 -13.62 29.24
CA PRO A 699 -34.09 -14.44 28.79
C PRO A 699 -34.86 -13.81 27.62
N ALA A 700 -35.15 -14.63 26.60
CA ALA A 700 -35.87 -14.26 25.36
C ALA A 700 -35.26 -13.10 24.53
N ARG A 701 -34.12 -12.52 24.93
CA ARG A 701 -33.55 -11.32 24.29
C ARG A 701 -32.12 -11.51 23.82
N ILE A 702 -31.21 -12.03 24.65
CA ILE A 702 -29.80 -12.19 24.29
C ILE A 702 -29.28 -13.57 24.71
N LEU A 703 -28.63 -14.27 23.78
CA LEU A 703 -27.89 -15.50 24.07
C LEU A 703 -26.57 -15.51 23.31
N THR A 704 -25.44 -15.56 23.99
CA THR A 704 -24.14 -15.50 23.32
C THR A 704 -23.15 -16.52 23.88
N PHE A 705 -22.24 -16.97 23.03
CA PHE A 705 -21.15 -17.88 23.37
C PHE A 705 -19.84 -17.35 22.78
N GLN A 706 -18.77 -17.35 23.58
CA GLN A 706 -17.43 -16.96 23.13
C GLN A 706 -16.79 -18.09 22.28
N ALA A 707 -17.17 -19.34 22.53
CA ALA A 707 -16.77 -20.52 21.77
C ALA A 707 -17.52 -20.68 20.43
N HIS A 708 -17.03 -21.59 19.58
CA HIS A 708 -17.59 -21.93 18.26
C HIS A 708 -18.31 -23.29 18.27
N PRO A 709 -19.62 -23.35 18.60
CA PRO A 709 -20.38 -24.60 18.50
C PRO A 709 -20.49 -25.12 17.07
N GLU A 710 -20.31 -24.25 16.07
CA GLU A 710 -20.45 -24.53 14.64
C GLU A 710 -19.22 -25.16 14.00
N PHE A 711 -18.08 -25.19 14.69
CA PHE A 711 -16.88 -25.81 14.17
C PHE A 711 -16.93 -27.33 14.32
N ASP A 712 -16.50 -28.02 13.26
CA ASP A 712 -16.16 -29.43 13.28
C ASP A 712 -14.64 -29.62 13.19
N LEU A 713 -14.19 -30.87 13.29
CA LEU A 713 -12.79 -31.24 13.20
C LEU A 713 -12.10 -30.70 11.94
N PHE A 714 -12.79 -30.72 10.79
CA PHE A 714 -12.23 -30.28 9.52
C PHE A 714 -12.03 -28.76 9.49
N ILE A 715 -13.03 -28.02 9.96
CA ILE A 715 -12.95 -26.56 10.10
C ILE A 715 -11.81 -26.19 11.04
N MET A 716 -11.74 -26.85 12.21
CA MET A 716 -10.72 -26.55 13.21
C MET A 716 -9.30 -26.79 12.70
N LYS A 717 -9.02 -27.95 12.11
CA LYS A 717 -7.70 -28.27 11.54
C LYS A 717 -7.31 -27.32 10.40
N SER A 718 -8.26 -26.95 9.56
CA SER A 718 -8.03 -26.01 8.46
C SER A 718 -7.66 -24.61 8.96
N ILE A 719 -8.33 -24.13 10.01
CA ILE A 719 -8.01 -22.82 10.61
C ILE A 719 -6.68 -22.87 11.35
N LEU A 720 -6.40 -23.91 12.14
CA LEU A 720 -5.11 -24.06 12.84
C LEU A 720 -3.94 -24.02 11.86
N LYS A 721 -4.04 -24.76 10.76
CA LYS A 721 -3.02 -24.77 9.70
C LYS A 721 -2.86 -23.38 9.06
N ALA A 722 -3.95 -22.75 8.67
CA ALA A 722 -3.91 -21.42 8.05
C ALA A 722 -3.27 -20.37 8.97
N ARG A 723 -3.50 -20.44 10.29
CA ARG A 723 -2.92 -19.51 11.28
C ARG A 723 -1.44 -19.79 11.56
N HIS A 724 -1.02 -21.05 11.52
CA HIS A 724 0.39 -21.44 11.60
C HIS A 724 1.17 -20.98 10.36
N ASP A 725 0.64 -21.23 9.16
CA ASP A 725 1.24 -20.79 7.89
C ASP A 725 1.38 -19.25 7.80
N GLN A 726 0.47 -18.51 8.46
CA GLN A 726 0.51 -17.04 8.57
C GLN A 726 1.47 -16.52 9.66
N GLY A 727 2.11 -17.40 10.43
CA GLY A 727 2.97 -17.04 11.56
C GLY A 727 2.23 -16.47 12.77
N VAL A 728 0.91 -16.69 12.88
CA VAL A 728 0.11 -16.28 14.04
C VAL A 728 0.30 -17.25 15.21
N PHE A 729 0.46 -18.54 14.91
CA PHE A 729 0.75 -19.58 15.89
C PHE A 729 2.18 -20.10 15.73
N ASP A 730 2.86 -20.33 16.85
CA ASP A 730 4.14 -21.04 16.86
C ASP A 730 3.91 -22.56 16.75
N ASP A 731 5.00 -23.30 16.56
CA ASP A 731 4.96 -24.75 16.38
C ASP A 731 4.35 -25.48 17.58
N ALA A 732 4.58 -24.97 18.80
CA ALA A 732 4.08 -25.57 20.03
C ALA A 732 2.55 -25.41 20.15
N MET A 733 2.04 -24.22 19.89
CA MET A 733 0.61 -23.92 19.91
C MET A 733 -0.13 -24.63 18.77
N PHE A 734 0.48 -24.75 17.59
CA PHE A 734 -0.09 -25.52 16.50
C PHE A 734 -0.19 -27.02 16.83
N ALA A 735 0.86 -27.59 17.45
CA ALA A 735 0.85 -28.98 17.89
C ALA A 735 -0.21 -29.25 18.96
N ASP A 736 -0.28 -28.40 20.00
CA ASP A 736 -1.31 -28.49 21.06
C ASP A 736 -2.73 -28.39 20.47
N GLY A 737 -2.97 -27.36 19.66
CA GLY A 737 -4.27 -27.14 19.04
C GLY A 737 -4.69 -28.34 18.17
N THR A 738 -3.77 -28.91 17.41
CA THR A 738 -4.06 -30.08 16.56
C THR A 738 -4.37 -31.33 17.37
N ALA A 739 -3.67 -31.54 18.49
CA ALA A 739 -3.91 -32.68 19.39
C ALA A 739 -5.29 -32.60 20.07
N ARG A 740 -5.72 -31.39 20.47
CA ARG A 740 -7.03 -31.18 21.12
C ARG A 740 -8.19 -31.05 20.13
N ALA A 741 -7.93 -30.91 18.82
CA ALA A 741 -8.99 -30.70 17.83
C ALA A 741 -9.97 -31.88 17.71
N GLU A 742 -9.55 -33.10 18.09
CA GLU A 742 -10.39 -34.31 18.07
C GLU A 742 -11.13 -34.55 19.39
N GLY A 743 -11.02 -33.63 20.35
CA GLY A 743 -11.71 -33.72 21.63
C GLY A 743 -13.24 -33.76 21.49
N HIS A 744 -13.91 -34.20 22.55
CA HIS A 744 -15.37 -34.18 22.62
C HIS A 744 -15.90 -32.74 22.49
N HIS A 745 -16.89 -32.53 21.62
CA HIS A 745 -17.42 -31.21 21.30
C HIS A 745 -18.94 -31.16 21.44
N ASP A 746 -19.42 -30.32 22.36
CA ASP A 746 -20.84 -30.17 22.75
C ASP A 746 -21.65 -29.26 21.80
N GLY A 747 -21.18 -29.03 20.56
CA GLY A 747 -21.76 -28.06 19.63
C GLY A 747 -23.25 -28.30 19.32
N VAL A 748 -23.68 -29.56 19.22
CA VAL A 748 -25.08 -29.91 18.94
C VAL A 748 -25.99 -29.54 20.12
N LEU A 749 -25.55 -29.78 21.36
CA LEU A 749 -26.29 -29.38 22.57
C LEU A 749 -26.51 -27.87 22.59
N VAL A 750 -25.47 -27.09 22.31
CA VAL A 750 -25.57 -25.62 22.23
C VAL A 750 -26.52 -25.20 21.11
N ALA A 751 -26.48 -25.87 19.97
CA ALA A 751 -27.41 -25.60 18.87
C ALA A 751 -28.87 -25.84 19.26
N THR A 752 -29.15 -26.93 19.97
CA THR A 752 -30.49 -27.23 20.52
C THR A 752 -30.95 -26.12 21.45
N LYS A 753 -30.09 -25.66 22.35
CA LYS A 753 -30.40 -24.56 23.29
C LYS A 753 -30.57 -23.21 22.62
N ILE A 754 -29.82 -22.93 21.55
CA ILE A 754 -30.06 -21.75 20.71
C ILE A 754 -31.46 -21.80 20.09
N LEU A 755 -31.90 -22.96 19.60
CA LEU A 755 -33.23 -23.12 19.02
C LEU A 755 -34.34 -22.98 20.06
N GLU A 756 -34.21 -23.62 21.23
CA GLU A 756 -35.16 -23.45 22.33
C GLU A 756 -35.28 -21.97 22.74
N PHE A 757 -34.15 -21.26 22.85
CA PHE A 757 -34.13 -19.83 23.14
C PHE A 757 -34.84 -18.98 22.07
N LEU A 758 -34.59 -19.24 20.79
CA LEU A 758 -35.22 -18.52 19.68
C LEU A 758 -36.72 -18.81 19.59
N LEU A 759 -37.13 -20.07 19.78
CA LEU A 759 -38.53 -20.45 19.69
C LEU A 759 -39.32 -19.96 20.92
N ALA A 760 -38.71 -19.94 22.10
CA ALA A 760 -39.33 -19.42 23.31
C ALA A 760 -39.66 -17.93 23.24
N SER A 761 -38.94 -17.15 22.43
CA SER A 761 -39.24 -15.72 22.27
C SER A 761 -40.51 -15.44 21.44
N ARG A 762 -41.15 -16.48 20.87
CA ARG A 762 -42.45 -16.38 20.18
C ARG A 762 -43.65 -16.57 21.12
N ALA A 763 -43.44 -17.20 22.27
CA ALA A 763 -44.45 -17.40 23.30
C ALA A 763 -44.58 -16.13 24.15
#